data_AF-A0A9Q4F2C9-F1
#
_entry.id   AF-A0A9Q4F2C9-F1
#
_cell.length_a   1.000
_cell.length_b   1.000
_cell.length_c   1.000
_cell.angle_alpha   90.00
_cell.angle_beta   90.00
_cell.angle_gamma   90.00
#
_symmetry.space_group_name_H-M   'P 1'
#
loop_
_entity.id
_entity.type
_entity.pdbx_description
1 polymer ?
#
loop_
_entity_poly.entity_id
_entity_poly.type
_entity_poly.pdbx_seq_one_letter_code
_entity_poly.pdbx_strand_id
1 'polypeptide(L)'
;MEFKEFRNMISDHFNTMTKDTEWLFEAGVDKDEMWNVYLDSFPAGTNEIYRKRREYDCSCCRQFIKQIGNAVVIKDNKLETIWDLDIHDDKFEPVAKAMSNFVRRHCVTDVYVSKFKKIGTEYNYEQYEDGTMKKWEHFQIILDDKFVDKTARSIGDIKGGFRDTKNVFKRSLDEISMDALETVLELINSNTLYKGEEWKSILMEFKRYKKEYEKLNSDDDRDLYSWENSVKAGIAIGRIRNHSIGTLLVNVSNDMDLDTAVKKYEQIVAPANYKRPKAIFTKKMLEDAKKTISELGYMDSLNRRFATLDDITVNNILFSNKDAAKRISDSSDIFGELEKQVVVNPRKFSRIEEISANDFIKNVLPSAKEVEVLVENKHSNNFVSLIAPCNKDSKSMFKWNNGLSWAYSGNITDSDMKQNVKAAGGNVDGVLRFSIQWNEDGRDNCDLDAHCIEPNRNEIYFSNCRKPSLSSMTGQLDVDIIHPNGKVAVENITWSDKSKMKPGVYKFFVNQYSGSARNGFRAEIEFNGEIHSFDYSNSMMAGQDVHVADAILDTNGEFTIKEKISGNSKISSKTVWGISTNEFTPVSVVCYSPNYFDEQDGIGHRHLFFMLNGCKNDEEPNGYYNEFLKSELEKHKRVFEALGSKCHVEYSNDQLSGVGFSMTKRAELIVKVKGATERILKIKF
;
A
#
# COMPACT_ATOMS: atom_id res chain seq x y z
N MET A 1 19.02 7.26 -61.22
CA MET A 1 19.62 7.32 -59.87
C MET A 1 20.63 6.18 -59.68
N GLU A 2 21.76 6.49 -59.06
CA GLU A 2 22.78 5.52 -58.63
C GLU A 2 22.47 4.98 -57.23
N PHE A 3 22.93 3.77 -56.90
CA PHE A 3 22.64 3.16 -55.58
C PHE A 3 23.14 4.01 -54.40
N LYS A 4 24.27 4.72 -54.59
CA LYS A 4 24.82 5.64 -53.59
C LYS A 4 23.85 6.78 -53.25
N GLU A 5 23.13 7.30 -54.23
CA GLU A 5 22.13 8.36 -54.03
C GLU A 5 20.93 7.81 -53.24
N PHE A 6 20.43 6.64 -53.63
CA PHE A 6 19.34 5.96 -52.91
C PHE A 6 19.70 5.68 -51.43
N ARG A 7 20.91 5.19 -51.17
CA ARG A 7 21.44 5.02 -49.81
C ARG A 7 21.47 6.34 -49.04
N ASN A 8 22.00 7.41 -49.65
CA ASN A 8 22.13 8.69 -48.97
C ASN A 8 20.76 9.26 -48.61
N MET A 9 19.76 9.12 -49.48
CA MET A 9 18.38 9.52 -49.19
C MET A 9 17.80 8.78 -47.98
N ILE A 10 18.05 7.48 -47.84
CA ILE A 10 17.65 6.73 -46.64
C ILE A 10 18.31 7.30 -45.38
N SER A 11 19.61 7.58 -45.44
CA SER A 11 20.34 8.14 -44.30
C SER A 11 19.85 9.54 -43.93
N ASP A 12 19.61 10.40 -44.91
CA ASP A 12 19.15 11.77 -44.71
C ASP A 12 17.70 11.80 -44.18
N HIS A 13 16.84 10.95 -44.73
CA HIS A 13 15.48 10.76 -44.24
C HIS A 13 15.47 10.22 -42.81
N PHE A 14 16.28 9.20 -42.50
CA PHE A 14 16.40 8.66 -41.15
C PHE A 14 16.79 9.74 -40.13
N ASN A 15 17.78 10.57 -40.45
CA ASN A 15 18.20 11.68 -39.59
C ASN A 15 17.07 12.71 -39.40
N THR A 16 16.28 12.97 -40.44
CA THR A 16 15.16 13.91 -40.41
C THR A 16 14.00 13.36 -39.56
N MET A 17 13.55 12.13 -39.83
CA MET A 17 12.42 11.52 -39.12
C MET A 17 12.71 11.33 -37.62
N THR A 18 13.98 11.14 -37.25
CA THR A 18 14.41 10.89 -35.86
C THR A 18 14.86 12.13 -35.07
N LYS A 19 14.87 13.31 -35.69
CA LYS A 19 15.39 14.55 -35.09
C LYS A 19 14.70 14.90 -33.76
N ASP A 20 13.37 14.94 -33.78
CA ASP A 20 12.53 15.41 -32.65
C ASP A 20 11.85 14.27 -31.87
N THR A 21 12.35 13.04 -32.00
CA THR A 21 11.88 11.89 -31.21
C THR A 21 12.97 11.33 -30.32
N GLU A 22 12.61 10.93 -29.11
CA GLU A 22 13.49 10.20 -28.19
C GLU A 22 13.46 8.68 -28.43
N TRP A 23 12.40 8.19 -29.08
CA TRP A 23 12.14 6.76 -29.21
C TRP A 23 11.94 6.37 -30.67
N LEU A 24 12.50 5.21 -31.03
CA LEU A 24 12.30 4.53 -32.29
C LEU A 24 11.59 3.20 -31.99
N PHE A 25 10.72 2.76 -32.88
CA PHE A 25 9.93 1.53 -32.74
C PHE A 25 10.22 0.57 -33.88
N GLU A 26 9.74 -0.67 -33.78
CA GLU A 26 9.85 -1.66 -34.83
C GLU A 26 8.53 -2.38 -35.10
N ALA A 27 8.24 -2.57 -36.39
CA ALA A 27 7.11 -3.36 -36.85
C ALA A 27 7.43 -4.87 -36.79
N GLY A 28 6.44 -5.67 -36.40
CA GLY A 28 6.54 -7.12 -36.31
C GLY A 28 6.47 -7.80 -37.67
N VAL A 29 7.59 -7.80 -38.40
CA VAL A 29 7.69 -8.36 -39.76
C VAL A 29 8.49 -9.66 -39.79
N ASP A 30 8.21 -10.52 -40.76
CA ASP A 30 9.16 -11.56 -41.18
C ASP A 30 10.32 -10.92 -41.95
N LYS A 31 11.54 -11.13 -41.44
CA LYS A 31 12.75 -10.49 -41.95
C LYS A 31 13.23 -11.06 -43.29
N ASP A 32 12.88 -12.29 -43.61
CA ASP A 32 13.18 -12.91 -44.90
C ASP A 32 12.15 -12.52 -45.95
N GLU A 33 10.87 -12.43 -45.57
CA GLU A 33 9.83 -11.87 -46.44
C GLU A 33 10.12 -10.41 -46.79
N MET A 34 10.49 -9.57 -45.82
CA MET A 34 10.86 -8.18 -46.06
C MET A 34 12.04 -8.06 -47.04
N TRP A 35 13.00 -8.98 -46.98
CA TRP A 35 14.12 -9.01 -47.93
C TRP A 35 13.67 -9.41 -49.34
N ASN A 36 12.75 -10.36 -49.46
CA ASN A 36 12.19 -10.75 -50.76
C ASN A 36 11.38 -9.61 -51.37
N VAL A 37 10.59 -8.88 -50.56
CA VAL A 37 9.87 -7.67 -51.02
C VAL A 37 10.85 -6.66 -51.60
N TYR A 38 11.97 -6.39 -50.94
CA TYR A 38 13.01 -5.50 -51.48
C TYR A 38 13.51 -5.98 -52.86
N LEU A 39 13.86 -7.27 -52.99
CA LEU A 39 14.42 -7.81 -54.24
C LEU A 39 13.43 -7.92 -55.39
N ASP A 40 12.16 -8.18 -55.09
CA ASP A 40 11.10 -8.42 -56.08
C ASP A 40 10.37 -7.15 -56.49
N SER A 41 10.59 -6.03 -55.80
CA SER A 41 9.99 -4.73 -56.13
C SER A 41 10.73 -3.95 -57.21
N PHE A 42 11.88 -4.43 -57.66
CA PHE A 42 12.60 -3.84 -58.78
C PHE A 42 11.84 -4.09 -60.09
N PRO A 43 11.62 -3.06 -60.93
CA PRO A 43 11.04 -3.24 -62.25
C PRO A 43 11.81 -4.24 -63.11
N ALA A 44 11.11 -4.81 -64.10
CA ALA A 44 11.74 -5.69 -65.08
C ALA A 44 12.89 -4.95 -65.80
N GLY A 45 14.07 -5.59 -65.87
CA GLY A 45 15.27 -5.03 -66.49
C GLY A 45 16.13 -4.13 -65.60
N THR A 46 15.74 -3.87 -64.35
CA THR A 46 16.52 -2.97 -63.45
C THR A 46 17.28 -3.69 -62.34
N ASN A 47 17.11 -5.00 -62.18
CA ASN A 47 17.82 -5.84 -61.20
C ASN A 47 18.13 -7.22 -61.79
N GLU A 48 18.88 -7.21 -62.89
CA GLU A 48 19.23 -8.42 -63.66
C GLU A 48 20.30 -9.26 -62.96
N ILE A 49 20.48 -10.50 -63.43
CA ILE A 49 21.52 -11.40 -62.90
C ILE A 49 22.91 -10.83 -63.21
N TYR A 50 23.61 -10.42 -62.16
CA TYR A 50 25.02 -10.11 -62.16
C TYR A 50 25.82 -11.36 -61.75
N ARG A 51 26.38 -12.06 -62.75
CA ARG A 51 27.17 -13.30 -62.65
C ARG A 51 26.38 -14.52 -62.13
N LYS A 52 25.97 -14.51 -60.86
CA LYS A 52 25.29 -15.64 -60.18
C LYS A 52 24.01 -15.25 -59.44
N ARG A 53 23.84 -13.97 -59.12
CA ARG A 53 22.69 -13.43 -58.36
C ARG A 53 22.25 -12.12 -58.99
N ARG A 54 21.08 -11.61 -58.63
CA ARG A 54 20.66 -10.27 -59.09
C ARG A 54 21.63 -9.20 -58.58
N GLU A 55 21.79 -8.10 -59.31
CA GLU A 55 22.74 -7.01 -58.96
C GLU A 55 22.57 -6.51 -57.51
N TYR A 56 21.32 -6.37 -57.04
CA TYR A 56 21.01 -5.90 -55.69
C TYR A 56 20.77 -7.03 -54.67
N ASP A 57 21.02 -8.29 -55.03
CA ASP A 57 21.00 -9.44 -54.10
C ASP A 57 22.33 -9.54 -53.30
N CYS A 58 22.49 -8.57 -52.41
CA CYS A 58 23.70 -8.34 -51.63
C CYS A 58 23.55 -8.74 -50.15
N SER A 59 24.50 -9.52 -49.63
CA SER A 59 24.53 -9.93 -48.21
C SER A 59 24.64 -8.75 -47.24
N CYS A 60 25.41 -7.70 -47.57
CA CYS A 60 25.54 -6.51 -46.74
C CYS A 60 24.21 -5.74 -46.66
N CYS A 61 23.53 -5.56 -47.80
CA CYS A 61 22.24 -4.89 -47.86
C CYS A 61 21.14 -5.73 -47.18
N ARG A 62 21.16 -7.06 -47.35
CA ARG A 62 20.26 -7.98 -46.64
C ARG A 62 20.38 -7.82 -45.13
N GLN A 63 21.61 -7.78 -44.61
CA GLN A 63 21.84 -7.60 -43.18
C GLN A 63 21.34 -6.24 -42.68
N PHE A 64 21.56 -5.17 -43.43
CA PHE A 64 21.02 -3.85 -43.11
C PHE A 64 19.49 -3.88 -43.01
N ILE A 65 18.81 -4.39 -44.05
CA ILE A 65 17.34 -4.48 -44.09
C ILE A 65 16.81 -5.31 -42.93
N LYS A 66 17.44 -6.45 -42.61
CA LYS A 66 17.05 -7.27 -41.45
C LYS A 66 17.29 -6.59 -40.10
N GLN A 67 18.22 -5.65 -40.01
CA GLN A 67 18.60 -4.99 -38.76
C GLN A 67 17.78 -3.74 -38.45
N ILE A 68 17.39 -2.96 -39.46
CA ILE A 68 16.68 -1.68 -39.26
C ILE A 68 15.57 -1.42 -40.28
N GLY A 69 15.39 -2.28 -41.29
CA GLY A 69 14.40 -2.09 -42.35
C GLY A 69 12.95 -2.01 -41.86
N ASN A 70 12.65 -2.54 -40.68
CA ASN A 70 11.33 -2.48 -40.04
C ASN A 70 11.20 -1.39 -38.97
N ALA A 71 12.19 -0.50 -38.85
CA ALA A 71 12.17 0.59 -37.90
C ALA A 71 11.18 1.68 -38.33
N VAL A 72 10.45 2.23 -37.35
CA VAL A 72 9.40 3.22 -37.57
C VAL A 72 9.42 4.25 -36.44
N VAL A 73 9.01 5.48 -36.78
CA VAL A 73 8.68 6.53 -35.83
C VAL A 73 7.16 6.66 -35.77
N ILE A 74 6.62 6.86 -34.57
CA ILE A 74 5.20 7.13 -34.34
C ILE A 74 5.09 8.62 -33.98
N LYS A 75 4.31 9.38 -34.76
CA LYS A 75 3.98 10.79 -34.49
C LYS A 75 2.50 10.99 -34.73
N ASP A 76 1.77 11.52 -33.75
CA ASP A 76 0.34 11.81 -33.87
C ASP A 76 -0.47 10.61 -34.39
N ASN A 77 -0.17 9.42 -33.86
CA ASN A 77 -0.75 8.13 -34.27
C ASN A 77 -0.50 7.75 -35.75
N LYS A 78 0.47 8.37 -36.42
CA LYS A 78 0.90 8.01 -37.77
C LYS A 78 2.27 7.37 -37.74
N LEU A 79 2.41 6.32 -38.54
CA LEU A 79 3.69 5.67 -38.78
C LEU A 79 4.48 6.44 -39.84
N GLU A 80 5.76 6.64 -39.57
CA GLU A 80 6.78 7.09 -40.51
C GLU A 80 7.84 5.99 -40.58
N THR A 81 8.15 5.48 -41.77
CA THR A 81 9.10 4.40 -42.02
C THR A 81 10.40 4.95 -42.58
N ILE A 82 11.49 4.18 -42.50
CA ILE A 82 12.77 4.57 -43.13
C ILE A 82 12.71 4.59 -44.67
N TRP A 83 11.62 4.09 -45.25
CA TRP A 83 11.41 3.96 -46.69
C TRP A 83 10.49 5.04 -47.28
N ASP A 84 10.01 5.99 -46.48
CA ASP A 84 9.19 7.11 -46.95
C ASP A 84 10.05 8.18 -47.62
N LEU A 85 10.58 7.83 -48.79
CA LEU A 85 11.52 8.63 -49.54
C LEU A 85 10.82 9.31 -50.71
N ASP A 86 11.11 10.58 -50.90
CA ASP A 86 10.67 11.34 -52.08
C ASP A 86 11.60 11.08 -53.27
N ILE A 87 11.42 9.91 -53.90
CA ILE A 87 12.24 9.45 -55.03
C ILE A 87 11.50 9.74 -56.34
N HIS A 88 12.21 10.30 -57.31
CA HIS A 88 11.74 10.48 -58.69
C HIS A 88 12.64 9.68 -59.65
N ASP A 89 12.58 8.35 -59.54
CA ASP A 89 13.41 7.40 -60.30
C ASP A 89 12.65 6.09 -60.50
N ASP A 90 12.50 5.67 -61.75
CA ASP A 90 11.69 4.51 -62.12
C ASP A 90 12.18 3.19 -61.51
N LYS A 91 13.47 3.11 -61.11
CA LYS A 91 14.10 1.89 -60.59
C LYS A 91 13.96 1.75 -59.07
N PHE A 92 14.21 2.81 -58.29
CA PHE A 92 14.21 2.74 -56.81
C PHE A 92 12.91 3.24 -56.16
N GLU A 93 12.13 4.09 -56.82
CA GLU A 93 10.84 4.55 -56.27
C GLU A 93 9.85 3.40 -56.01
N PRO A 94 9.67 2.41 -56.92
CA PRO A 94 8.79 1.27 -56.66
C PRO A 94 9.27 0.43 -55.46
N VAL A 95 10.59 0.29 -55.30
CA VAL A 95 11.19 -0.46 -54.18
C VAL A 95 10.92 0.22 -52.85
N ALA A 96 11.17 1.54 -52.75
CA ALA A 96 10.91 2.30 -51.53
C ALA A 96 9.42 2.28 -51.15
N LYS A 97 8.52 2.49 -52.12
CA LYS A 97 7.07 2.40 -51.91
C LYS A 97 6.62 1.02 -51.44
N ALA A 98 7.13 -0.05 -52.06
CA ALA A 98 6.78 -1.40 -51.67
C ALA A 98 7.27 -1.73 -50.24
N MET A 99 8.48 -1.32 -49.90
CA MET A 99 9.04 -1.52 -48.55
C MET A 99 8.27 -0.72 -47.49
N SER A 100 7.96 0.56 -47.75
CA SER A 100 7.13 1.38 -46.86
C SER A 100 5.75 0.73 -46.65
N ASN A 101 5.07 0.35 -47.72
CA ASN A 101 3.77 -0.33 -47.66
C ASN A 101 3.83 -1.65 -46.89
N PHE A 102 4.89 -2.44 -47.09
CA PHE A 102 5.08 -3.70 -46.37
C PHE A 102 5.21 -3.48 -44.86
N VAL A 103 6.05 -2.53 -44.43
CA VAL A 103 6.23 -2.20 -43.01
C VAL A 103 4.92 -1.66 -42.41
N ARG A 104 4.22 -0.76 -43.11
CA ARG A 104 2.96 -0.15 -42.65
C ARG A 104 1.80 -1.12 -42.46
N ARG A 105 1.80 -2.26 -43.16
CA ARG A 105 0.78 -3.31 -43.03
C ARG A 105 0.95 -4.15 -41.77
N HIS A 106 2.08 -4.05 -41.08
CA HIS A 106 2.38 -4.81 -39.88
C HIS A 106 2.26 -3.93 -38.63
N CYS A 107 1.79 -4.52 -37.54
CA CYS A 107 1.64 -3.82 -36.28
C CYS A 107 3.00 -3.56 -35.61
N VAL A 108 3.08 -2.50 -34.82
CA VAL A 108 4.24 -2.22 -33.97
C VAL A 108 4.29 -3.20 -32.82
N THR A 109 5.42 -3.90 -32.65
CA THR A 109 5.57 -4.95 -31.64
C THR A 109 6.52 -4.58 -30.51
N ASP A 110 7.46 -3.67 -30.75
CA ASP A 110 8.51 -3.30 -29.79
C ASP A 110 9.08 -1.91 -30.04
N VAL A 111 9.81 -1.42 -29.03
CA VAL A 111 10.79 -0.34 -29.24
C VAL A 111 12.01 -0.89 -29.99
N TYR A 112 12.60 -0.07 -30.86
CA TYR A 112 13.85 -0.38 -31.51
C TYR A 112 15.01 -0.14 -30.55
N VAL A 113 15.92 -1.10 -30.45
CA VAL A 113 17.10 -1.02 -29.57
C VAL A 113 18.31 -1.57 -30.31
N SER A 114 19.37 -0.77 -30.38
CA SER A 114 20.67 -1.19 -30.91
C SER A 114 21.77 -1.09 -29.85
N LYS A 115 22.72 -2.03 -29.90
CA LYS A 115 24.00 -1.96 -29.16
C LYS A 115 25.11 -1.28 -29.98
N PHE A 116 24.87 -1.06 -31.27
CA PHE A 116 25.86 -0.58 -32.21
C PHE A 116 25.42 0.75 -32.80
N LYS A 117 26.33 1.72 -32.80
CA LYS A 117 26.09 3.03 -33.41
C LYS A 117 25.99 2.96 -34.94
N LYS A 118 26.70 2.04 -35.57
CA LYS A 118 26.74 1.88 -37.03
C LYS A 118 25.93 0.66 -37.44
N ILE A 119 24.90 0.87 -38.26
CA ILE A 119 24.08 -0.20 -38.85
C ILE A 119 24.42 -0.30 -40.34
N GLY A 120 24.80 -1.49 -40.80
CA GLY A 120 25.23 -1.71 -42.17
C GLY A 120 26.70 -1.36 -42.45
N THR A 121 27.03 -1.36 -43.74
CA THR A 121 28.39 -1.14 -44.28
C THR A 121 28.27 -0.10 -45.38
N GLU A 122 29.14 0.92 -45.43
CA GLU A 122 29.01 1.97 -46.45
C GLU A 122 29.41 1.46 -47.84
N TYR A 123 30.56 0.79 -47.89
CA TYR A 123 31.12 0.18 -49.08
C TYR A 123 32.11 -0.93 -48.73
N ASN A 124 32.41 -1.79 -49.69
CA ASN A 124 33.58 -2.67 -49.67
C ASN A 124 34.22 -2.74 -51.06
N TYR A 125 35.39 -3.38 -51.17
CA TYR A 125 36.08 -3.55 -52.44
C TYR A 125 36.14 -5.02 -52.84
N GLU A 126 35.98 -5.28 -54.13
CA GLU A 126 36.27 -6.54 -54.78
C GLU A 126 37.48 -6.36 -55.70
N GLN A 127 38.46 -7.25 -55.61
CA GLN A 127 39.56 -7.30 -56.58
C GLN A 127 39.18 -8.24 -57.72
N TYR A 128 39.27 -7.76 -58.95
CA TYR A 128 39.10 -8.57 -60.15
C TYR A 128 40.39 -9.32 -60.52
N GLU A 129 40.26 -10.33 -61.40
CA GLU A 129 41.38 -11.16 -61.85
C GLU A 129 42.48 -10.35 -62.55
N ASP A 130 42.14 -9.22 -63.15
CA ASP A 130 43.06 -8.28 -63.78
C ASP A 130 43.76 -7.32 -62.78
N GLY A 131 43.50 -7.49 -61.48
CA GLY A 131 44.06 -6.68 -60.40
C GLY A 131 43.34 -5.34 -60.16
N THR A 132 42.32 -5.01 -60.96
CA THR A 132 41.51 -3.79 -60.73
C THR A 132 40.57 -3.95 -59.54
N MET A 133 40.27 -2.84 -58.85
CA MET A 133 39.44 -2.82 -57.66
C MET A 133 38.07 -2.23 -57.97
N LYS A 134 37.00 -3.02 -57.83
CA LYS A 134 35.62 -2.52 -57.88
C LYS A 134 35.15 -2.14 -56.49
N LYS A 135 34.67 -0.91 -56.35
CA LYS A 135 33.97 -0.44 -55.16
C LYS A 135 32.49 -0.84 -55.25
N TRP A 136 31.98 -1.50 -54.22
CA TRP A 136 30.56 -1.80 -54.06
C TRP A 136 29.99 -0.90 -52.96
N GLU A 137 28.92 -0.17 -53.28
CA GLU A 137 28.21 0.69 -52.33
C GLU A 137 27.07 -0.10 -51.66
N HIS A 138 26.87 0.06 -50.36
CA HIS A 138 25.88 -0.67 -49.56
C HIS A 138 25.13 0.26 -48.61
N PHE A 139 23.98 -0.20 -48.08
CA PHE A 139 23.23 0.59 -47.09
C PHE A 139 23.99 0.78 -45.78
N GLN A 140 23.92 2.00 -45.24
CA GLN A 140 24.43 2.35 -43.93
C GLN A 140 23.60 3.47 -43.30
N ILE A 141 23.39 3.35 -41.98
CA ILE A 141 22.90 4.42 -41.11
C ILE A 141 23.83 4.52 -39.90
N ILE A 142 24.11 5.75 -39.46
CA ILE A 142 24.79 6.05 -38.20
C ILE A 142 23.74 6.56 -37.23
N LEU A 143 23.48 5.79 -36.17
CA LEU A 143 22.51 6.14 -35.13
C LEU A 143 23.04 7.28 -34.24
N ASP A 144 22.13 8.14 -33.80
CA ASP A 144 22.38 9.03 -32.67
C ASP A 144 22.62 8.20 -31.39
N ASP A 145 23.42 8.73 -30.47
CA ASP A 145 23.73 8.10 -29.18
C ASP A 145 22.45 7.81 -28.36
N LYS A 146 21.38 8.59 -28.53
CA LYS A 146 20.08 8.34 -27.86
C LYS A 146 19.42 7.01 -28.25
N PHE A 147 19.74 6.46 -29.42
CA PHE A 147 19.22 5.17 -29.89
C PHE A 147 20.17 3.98 -29.64
N VAL A 148 21.31 4.23 -28.99
CA VAL A 148 22.34 3.22 -28.71
C VAL A 148 22.36 2.90 -27.22
N ASP A 149 21.91 1.71 -26.87
CA ASP A 149 21.96 1.24 -25.48
C ASP A 149 23.37 0.75 -25.13
N LYS A 150 24.01 1.43 -24.17
CA LYS A 150 25.37 1.13 -23.67
C LYS A 150 25.37 0.25 -22.42
N THR A 151 24.21 -0.25 -21.99
CA THR A 151 24.10 -1.04 -20.75
C THR A 151 24.48 -2.51 -20.99
N ALA A 152 24.74 -3.25 -19.92
CA ALA A 152 24.99 -4.70 -19.97
C ALA A 152 23.71 -5.54 -20.17
N ARG A 153 22.52 -4.93 -20.19
CA ARG A 153 21.25 -5.65 -20.34
C ARG A 153 21.11 -6.23 -21.75
N SER A 154 20.45 -7.38 -21.88
CA SER A 154 20.15 -7.95 -23.20
C SER A 154 19.10 -7.09 -23.93
N ILE A 155 19.10 -7.13 -25.27
CA ILE A 155 18.10 -6.41 -26.08
C ILE A 155 16.67 -6.89 -25.72
N GLY A 156 16.50 -8.19 -25.48
CA GLY A 156 15.21 -8.77 -25.08
C GLY A 156 14.71 -8.23 -23.73
N ASP A 157 15.59 -8.12 -22.74
CA ASP A 157 15.21 -7.58 -21.41
C ASP A 157 14.80 -6.11 -21.49
N ILE A 158 15.42 -5.32 -22.38
CA ILE A 158 15.10 -3.91 -22.57
C ILE A 158 13.72 -3.80 -23.23
N LYS A 159 13.55 -4.46 -24.39
CA LYS A 159 12.29 -4.47 -25.15
C LYS A 159 11.11 -4.95 -24.31
N GLY A 160 11.27 -6.05 -23.57
CA GLY A 160 10.24 -6.59 -22.71
C GLY A 160 9.73 -5.59 -21.67
N GLY A 161 10.62 -4.80 -21.06
CA GLY A 161 10.23 -3.78 -20.08
C GLY A 161 9.33 -2.68 -20.66
N PHE A 162 9.61 -2.22 -21.88
CA PHE A 162 8.78 -1.23 -22.58
C PHE A 162 7.47 -1.84 -23.05
N ARG A 163 7.49 -3.04 -23.63
CA ARG A 163 6.30 -3.77 -24.08
C ARG A 163 5.32 -4.02 -22.93
N ASP A 164 5.81 -4.46 -21.78
CA ASP A 164 4.99 -4.65 -20.58
C ASP A 164 4.34 -3.35 -20.12
N THR A 165 5.10 -2.25 -20.15
CA THR A 165 4.58 -0.92 -19.79
C THR A 165 3.48 -0.49 -20.76
N LYS A 166 3.69 -0.64 -22.07
CA LYS A 166 2.67 -0.35 -23.08
C LYS A 166 1.42 -1.18 -22.90
N ASN A 167 1.56 -2.48 -22.63
CA ASN A 167 0.42 -3.38 -22.44
C ASN A 167 -0.40 -3.01 -21.21
N VAL A 168 0.24 -2.71 -20.08
CA VAL A 168 -0.46 -2.26 -18.87
C VAL A 168 -1.09 -0.89 -19.10
N PHE A 169 -0.41 0.03 -19.80
CA PHE A 169 -0.90 1.36 -20.08
C PHE A 169 -2.16 1.31 -20.94
N LYS A 170 -2.13 0.58 -22.07
CA LYS A 170 -3.30 0.39 -22.95
C LYS A 170 -4.49 -0.16 -22.17
N ARG A 171 -4.28 -1.24 -21.41
CA ARG A 171 -5.34 -1.83 -20.57
C ARG A 171 -5.87 -0.86 -19.52
N SER A 172 -5.02 0.00 -18.97
CA SER A 172 -5.44 1.04 -18.03
C SER A 172 -6.35 2.06 -18.72
N LEU A 173 -6.02 2.47 -19.95
CA LEU A 173 -6.81 3.41 -20.75
C LEU A 173 -8.16 2.81 -21.18
N ASP A 174 -8.16 1.53 -21.56
CA ASP A 174 -9.35 0.77 -21.98
C ASP A 174 -10.33 0.51 -20.82
N GLU A 175 -9.81 0.05 -19.69
CA GLU A 175 -10.64 -0.55 -18.62
C GLU A 175 -10.97 0.42 -17.47
N ILE A 176 -10.19 1.48 -17.23
CA ILE A 176 -10.49 2.45 -16.17
C ILE A 176 -11.44 3.51 -16.75
N SER A 177 -12.60 3.76 -16.13
CA SER A 177 -13.57 4.75 -16.61
C SER A 177 -13.16 6.19 -16.26
N MET A 178 -13.65 7.17 -17.04
CA MET A 178 -13.40 8.59 -16.74
C MET A 178 -14.06 8.99 -15.42
N ASP A 179 -15.28 8.50 -15.17
CA ASP A 179 -16.04 8.75 -13.94
C ASP A 179 -15.30 8.23 -12.69
N ALA A 180 -14.66 7.06 -12.77
CA ALA A 180 -13.86 6.54 -11.68
C ALA A 180 -12.65 7.43 -11.36
N LEU A 181 -11.97 7.97 -12.39
CA LEU A 181 -10.87 8.92 -12.20
C LEU A 181 -11.34 10.22 -11.55
N GLU A 182 -12.49 10.74 -11.99
CA GLU A 182 -13.07 11.96 -11.43
C GLU A 182 -13.47 11.77 -9.97
N THR A 183 -14.19 10.69 -9.68
CA THR A 183 -14.60 10.33 -8.30
C THR A 183 -13.39 10.20 -7.38
N VAL A 184 -12.33 9.49 -7.81
CA VAL A 184 -11.12 9.33 -6.99
C VAL A 184 -10.38 10.66 -6.80
N LEU A 185 -10.28 11.50 -7.83
CA LEU A 185 -9.68 12.83 -7.71
C LEU A 185 -10.49 13.74 -6.78
N GLU A 186 -11.81 13.65 -6.78
CA GLU A 186 -12.68 14.35 -5.83
C GLU A 186 -12.40 13.91 -4.39
N LEU A 187 -12.35 12.59 -4.14
CA LEU A 187 -12.02 12.04 -2.81
C LEU A 187 -10.64 12.49 -2.31
N ILE A 188 -9.68 12.66 -3.22
CA ILE A 188 -8.36 13.22 -2.90
C ILE A 188 -8.47 14.69 -2.52
N ASN A 189 -9.16 15.49 -3.34
CA ASN A 189 -9.33 16.93 -3.10
C ASN A 189 -10.12 17.24 -1.82
N SER A 190 -11.05 16.38 -1.41
CA SER A 190 -11.77 16.49 -0.13
C SER A 190 -11.00 15.94 1.07
N ASN A 191 -9.75 15.47 0.88
CA ASN A 191 -8.95 14.79 1.90
C ASN A 191 -9.64 13.60 2.57
N THR A 192 -10.57 12.94 1.87
CA THR A 192 -11.32 11.78 2.38
C THR A 192 -10.68 10.45 2.03
N LEU A 193 -9.70 10.43 1.12
CA LEU A 193 -8.98 9.22 0.72
C LEU A 193 -7.63 9.11 1.44
N TYR A 194 -7.49 8.11 2.30
CA TYR A 194 -6.22 7.83 3.00
C TYR A 194 -5.10 7.49 2.00
N LYS A 195 -3.98 8.22 2.02
CA LYS A 195 -2.87 8.13 1.03
C LYS A 195 -3.21 8.61 -0.38
N GLY A 196 -4.33 9.32 -0.55
CA GLY A 196 -4.79 9.82 -1.84
C GLY A 196 -3.90 10.92 -2.46
N GLU A 197 -3.44 11.89 -1.68
CA GLU A 197 -2.74 13.09 -2.19
C GLU A 197 -1.45 12.74 -2.96
N GLU A 198 -0.75 11.67 -2.58
CA GLU A 198 0.47 11.17 -3.28
C GLU A 198 0.19 10.82 -4.75
N TRP A 199 -1.05 10.44 -5.07
CA TRP A 199 -1.45 10.03 -6.42
C TRP A 199 -1.99 11.16 -7.27
N LYS A 200 -2.19 12.34 -6.70
CA LYS A 200 -2.91 13.44 -7.34
C LYS A 200 -2.28 13.88 -8.67
N SER A 201 -0.97 14.13 -8.69
CA SER A 201 -0.28 14.54 -9.92
C SER A 201 -0.28 13.44 -10.99
N ILE A 202 -0.08 12.18 -10.56
CA ILE A 202 -0.10 11.00 -11.42
C ILE A 202 -1.48 10.80 -12.05
N LEU A 203 -2.55 10.95 -11.26
CA LEU A 203 -3.93 10.81 -11.73
C LEU A 203 -4.35 11.94 -12.67
N MET A 204 -3.93 13.18 -12.40
CA MET A 204 -4.18 14.29 -13.33
C MET A 204 -3.51 14.05 -14.69
N GLU A 205 -2.26 13.58 -14.69
CA GLU A 205 -1.54 13.29 -15.92
C GLU A 205 -2.14 12.08 -16.65
N PHE A 206 -2.51 11.02 -15.92
CA PHE A 206 -3.20 9.87 -16.50
C PHE A 206 -4.57 10.27 -17.10
N LYS A 207 -5.32 11.15 -16.44
CA LYS A 207 -6.58 11.71 -16.95
C LYS A 207 -6.38 12.43 -18.29
N ARG A 208 -5.28 13.19 -18.45
CA ARG A 208 -4.93 13.82 -19.73
C ARG A 208 -4.77 12.78 -20.84
N TYR A 209 -3.94 11.75 -20.60
CA TYR A 209 -3.75 10.67 -21.57
C TYR A 209 -5.06 9.96 -21.92
N LYS A 210 -5.90 9.66 -20.93
CA LYS A 210 -7.20 9.01 -21.16
C LYS A 210 -8.13 9.87 -22.02
N LYS A 211 -8.21 11.18 -21.77
CA LYS A 211 -9.03 12.10 -22.55
C LYS A 211 -8.60 12.20 -24.00
N GLU A 212 -7.31 12.10 -24.27
CA GLU A 212 -6.79 12.03 -25.64
C GLU A 212 -7.09 10.67 -26.29
N TYR A 213 -6.91 9.58 -25.55
CA TYR A 213 -7.19 8.21 -26.00
C TYR A 213 -8.65 7.97 -26.40
N GLU A 214 -9.60 8.49 -25.61
CA GLU A 214 -11.05 8.33 -25.87
C GLU A 214 -11.53 9.04 -27.14
N LYS A 215 -10.74 9.98 -27.68
CA LYS A 215 -11.04 10.63 -28.97
C LYS A 215 -10.67 9.76 -30.18
N LEU A 216 -9.93 8.67 -29.96
CA LEU A 216 -9.48 7.77 -31.02
C LEU A 216 -10.57 6.75 -31.33
N ASN A 217 -10.89 6.63 -32.62
CA ASN A 217 -12.00 5.80 -33.11
C ASN A 217 -11.54 4.44 -33.68
N SER A 218 -10.24 4.27 -33.96
CA SER A 218 -9.66 3.04 -34.48
C SER A 218 -8.83 2.34 -33.41
N ASP A 219 -8.93 1.02 -33.34
CA ASP A 219 -8.07 0.20 -32.48
C ASP A 219 -6.59 0.32 -32.87
N ASP A 220 -6.28 0.52 -34.15
CA ASP A 220 -4.91 0.75 -34.63
C ASP A 220 -4.35 2.08 -34.11
N ASP A 221 -5.15 3.17 -34.17
CA ASP A 221 -4.75 4.48 -33.65
C ASP A 221 -4.52 4.41 -32.15
N ARG A 222 -5.39 3.69 -31.44
CA ARG A 222 -5.28 3.43 -30.00
C ARG A 222 -4.02 2.62 -29.67
N ASP A 223 -3.65 1.66 -30.50
CA ASP A 223 -2.43 0.87 -30.29
C ASP A 223 -1.18 1.72 -30.48
N LEU A 224 -1.13 2.51 -31.55
CA LEU A 224 -0.05 3.46 -31.82
C LEU A 224 0.07 4.53 -30.73
N TYR A 225 -1.06 5.09 -30.30
CA TYR A 225 -1.11 6.03 -29.18
C TYR A 225 -0.50 5.43 -27.91
N SER A 226 -0.81 4.16 -27.63
CA SER A 226 -0.31 3.46 -26.45
C SER A 226 1.20 3.24 -26.51
N TRP A 227 1.75 2.90 -27.69
CA TRP A 227 3.19 2.81 -27.89
C TRP A 227 3.89 4.16 -27.71
N GLU A 228 3.38 5.20 -28.36
CA GLU A 228 3.99 6.54 -28.33
C GLU A 228 3.96 7.15 -26.92
N ASN A 229 2.85 7.00 -26.20
CA ASN A 229 2.66 7.70 -24.92
C ASN A 229 3.12 6.89 -23.71
N SER A 230 3.16 5.56 -23.77
CA SER A 230 3.63 4.76 -22.63
C SER A 230 5.10 5.00 -22.30
N VAL A 231 5.94 5.25 -23.31
CA VAL A 231 7.37 5.59 -23.13
C VAL A 231 7.56 6.99 -22.53
N LYS A 232 6.67 7.95 -22.88
CA LYS A 232 6.67 9.32 -22.35
C LYS A 232 6.12 9.38 -20.91
N ALA A 233 5.06 8.62 -20.64
CA ALA A 233 4.40 8.57 -19.33
C ALA A 233 5.27 7.92 -18.23
N GLY A 234 6.22 7.07 -18.62
CA GLY A 234 7.10 6.37 -17.70
C GLY A 234 6.38 5.30 -16.87
N ILE A 235 7.10 4.66 -15.94
CA ILE A 235 6.60 3.48 -15.22
C ILE A 235 5.45 3.82 -14.27
N ALA A 236 5.50 4.96 -13.58
CA ALA A 236 4.50 5.32 -12.55
C ALA A 236 3.08 5.50 -13.14
N ILE A 237 2.99 6.13 -14.31
CA ILE A 237 1.71 6.34 -15.01
C ILE A 237 1.43 5.17 -15.95
N GLY A 238 2.43 4.72 -16.71
CA GLY A 238 2.32 3.60 -17.65
C GLY A 238 1.88 2.29 -17.01
N ARG A 239 2.15 2.11 -15.71
CA ARG A 239 1.72 0.93 -14.94
C ARG A 239 0.74 1.28 -13.81
N ILE A 240 -0.05 2.35 -13.96
CA ILE A 240 -0.94 2.86 -12.91
C ILE A 240 -1.87 1.80 -12.32
N ARG A 241 -2.40 0.91 -13.17
CA ARG A 241 -3.26 -0.21 -12.76
C ARG A 241 -2.61 -1.16 -11.75
N ASN A 242 -1.29 -1.30 -11.78
CA ASN A 242 -0.55 -2.19 -10.88
C ASN A 242 -0.25 -1.55 -9.52
N HIS A 243 -0.55 -0.26 -9.35
CA HIS A 243 -0.41 0.43 -8.08
C HIS A 243 -1.66 0.30 -7.22
N SER A 244 -1.55 0.63 -5.93
CA SER A 244 -2.70 0.59 -5.01
C SER A 244 -3.84 1.47 -5.48
N ILE A 245 -3.54 2.67 -6.00
CA ILE A 245 -4.55 3.56 -6.58
C ILE A 245 -5.21 2.94 -7.82
N GLY A 246 -4.46 2.15 -8.59
CA GLY A 246 -4.97 1.41 -9.73
C GLY A 246 -6.05 0.41 -9.32
N THR A 247 -5.86 -0.30 -8.20
CA THR A 247 -6.89 -1.20 -7.65
C THR A 247 -8.17 -0.45 -7.29
N LEU A 248 -8.06 0.75 -6.69
CA LEU A 248 -9.23 1.58 -6.39
C LEU A 248 -9.95 1.98 -7.69
N LEU A 249 -9.22 2.51 -8.67
CA LEU A 249 -9.76 2.91 -9.96
C LEU A 249 -10.47 1.76 -10.66
N VAL A 250 -9.88 0.56 -10.66
CA VAL A 250 -10.47 -0.63 -11.26
C VAL A 250 -11.73 -1.08 -10.53
N ASN A 251 -11.73 -1.06 -9.19
CA ASN A 251 -12.91 -1.41 -8.41
C ASN A 251 -14.07 -0.46 -8.71
N VAL A 252 -13.81 0.86 -8.70
CA VAL A 252 -14.83 1.88 -9.00
C VAL A 252 -15.30 1.78 -10.45
N SER A 253 -14.39 1.49 -11.40
CA SER A 253 -14.74 1.30 -12.81
C SER A 253 -15.58 0.05 -13.08
N ASN A 254 -15.54 -0.93 -12.17
CA ASN A 254 -16.34 -2.16 -12.21
C ASN A 254 -17.62 -2.05 -11.35
N ASP A 255 -18.13 -0.83 -11.15
CA ASP A 255 -19.35 -0.53 -10.39
C ASP A 255 -19.35 -1.08 -8.94
N MET A 256 -18.17 -1.26 -8.35
CA MET A 256 -18.08 -1.59 -6.92
C MET A 256 -18.52 -0.39 -6.10
N ASP A 257 -19.33 -0.65 -5.08
CA ASP A 257 -19.71 0.34 -4.06
C ASP A 257 -18.47 1.12 -3.56
N LEU A 258 -18.60 2.45 -3.52
CA LEU A 258 -17.47 3.36 -3.30
C LEU A 258 -16.84 3.15 -1.92
N ASP A 259 -17.66 3.01 -0.88
CA ASP A 259 -17.18 2.77 0.49
C ASP A 259 -16.42 1.44 0.58
N THR A 260 -16.92 0.40 -0.10
CA THR A 260 -16.26 -0.91 -0.19
C THR A 260 -14.94 -0.84 -0.96
N ALA A 261 -14.92 -0.11 -2.07
CA ALA A 261 -13.72 0.09 -2.88
C ALA A 261 -12.64 0.87 -2.12
N VAL A 262 -13.03 1.93 -1.41
CA VAL A 262 -12.16 2.71 -0.52
C VAL A 262 -11.64 1.85 0.63
N LYS A 263 -12.49 1.07 1.32
CA LYS A 263 -12.03 0.15 2.38
C LYS A 263 -11.00 -0.85 1.89
N LYS A 264 -11.20 -1.46 0.71
CA LYS A 264 -10.21 -2.38 0.12
C LYS A 264 -8.89 -1.68 -0.20
N TYR A 265 -8.97 -0.48 -0.76
CA TYR A 265 -7.80 0.35 -1.00
C TYR A 265 -7.07 0.67 0.31
N GLU A 266 -7.78 1.13 1.34
CA GLU A 266 -7.27 1.43 2.67
C GLU A 266 -6.60 0.21 3.33
N GLN A 267 -7.19 -0.97 3.19
CA GLN A 267 -6.57 -2.21 3.65
C GLN A 267 -5.25 -2.52 2.95
N ILE A 268 -5.14 -2.24 1.65
CA ILE A 268 -3.89 -2.39 0.88
C ILE A 268 -2.86 -1.36 1.33
N VAL A 269 -3.25 -0.11 1.58
CA VAL A 269 -2.34 0.98 1.94
C VAL A 269 -2.10 1.16 3.43
N ALA A 270 -2.80 0.40 4.28
CA ALA A 270 -2.62 0.38 5.72
C ALA A 270 -1.17 -0.02 6.09
N PRO A 271 -0.55 0.62 7.10
CA PRO A 271 0.84 0.35 7.49
C PRO A 271 1.14 -1.13 7.78
N ALA A 272 0.16 -1.89 8.27
CA ALA A 272 0.29 -3.32 8.54
C ALA A 272 0.50 -4.18 7.27
N ASN A 273 0.02 -3.72 6.11
CA ASN A 273 -0.08 -4.49 4.86
C ASN A 273 0.69 -3.88 3.68
N TYR A 274 0.86 -2.55 3.66
CA TYR A 274 1.36 -1.83 2.49
C TYR A 274 2.83 -2.10 2.21
N LYS A 275 3.14 -2.51 0.98
CA LYS A 275 4.51 -2.82 0.51
C LYS A 275 5.28 -3.78 1.45
N ARG A 276 4.61 -4.72 2.13
CA ARG A 276 5.28 -5.72 2.97
C ARG A 276 5.67 -6.98 2.17
N PRO A 277 6.88 -7.09 1.61
CA PRO A 277 7.29 -8.31 0.93
C PRO A 277 7.42 -9.46 1.95
N LYS A 278 7.16 -10.69 1.53
CA LYS A 278 7.60 -11.86 2.32
C LYS A 278 9.13 -11.80 2.45
N ALA A 279 9.67 -12.00 3.66
CA ALA A 279 11.09 -11.90 3.99
C ALA A 279 12.00 -12.97 3.35
N ILE A 280 11.57 -13.59 2.24
CA ILE A 280 12.34 -14.58 1.50
C ILE A 280 13.23 -13.83 0.50
N PHE A 281 14.53 -13.81 0.78
CA PHE A 281 15.59 -13.24 -0.07
C PHE A 281 16.71 -14.26 -0.32
N THR A 282 17.41 -14.13 -1.44
CA THR A 282 18.55 -15.00 -1.78
C THR A 282 19.87 -14.43 -1.25
N LYS A 283 20.92 -15.26 -1.14
CA LYS A 283 22.26 -14.81 -0.73
C LYS A 283 22.78 -13.65 -1.58
N LYS A 284 22.56 -13.71 -2.90
CA LYS A 284 22.93 -12.64 -3.84
C LYS A 284 22.21 -11.32 -3.53
N MET A 285 20.90 -11.36 -3.23
CA MET A 285 20.14 -10.17 -2.86
C MET A 285 20.67 -9.52 -1.57
N LEU A 286 21.10 -10.33 -0.60
CA LEU A 286 21.72 -9.85 0.64
C LEU A 286 23.08 -9.18 0.37
N GLU A 287 23.91 -9.79 -0.48
CA GLU A 287 25.21 -9.22 -0.87
C GLU A 287 25.06 -7.90 -1.62
N ASP A 288 24.13 -7.82 -2.57
CA ASP A 288 23.83 -6.60 -3.34
C ASP A 288 23.28 -5.47 -2.43
N ALA A 289 22.43 -5.83 -1.47
CA ALA A 289 21.91 -4.89 -0.46
C ALA A 289 23.03 -4.38 0.45
N LYS A 290 23.87 -5.28 0.99
CA LYS A 290 25.02 -4.90 1.83
C LYS A 290 25.97 -3.96 1.10
N LYS A 291 26.29 -4.27 -0.15
CA LYS A 291 27.12 -3.41 -1.01
C LYS A 291 26.50 -2.02 -1.18
N THR A 292 25.22 -1.97 -1.53
CA THR A 292 24.50 -0.69 -1.71
C THR A 292 24.45 0.14 -0.42
N ILE A 293 24.17 -0.49 0.73
CA ILE A 293 24.12 0.19 2.04
C ILE A 293 25.50 0.75 2.42
N SER A 294 26.58 0.00 2.17
CA SER A 294 27.95 0.46 2.43
C SER A 294 28.35 1.61 1.49
N GLU A 295 28.07 1.50 0.18
CA GLU A 295 28.37 2.54 -0.81
C GLU A 295 27.62 3.85 -0.53
N LEU A 296 26.37 3.77 -0.06
CA LEU A 296 25.55 4.95 0.23
C LEU A 296 25.78 5.55 1.63
N GLY A 297 26.56 4.86 2.48
CA GLY A 297 26.91 5.29 3.84
C GLY A 297 25.79 5.11 4.87
N TYR A 298 24.94 4.09 4.73
CA TYR A 298 23.78 3.87 5.63
C TYR A 298 24.01 2.81 6.72
N MET A 299 25.22 2.25 6.85
CA MET A 299 25.49 1.18 7.82
C MET A 299 25.18 1.62 9.27
N ASP A 300 25.57 2.84 9.64
CA ASP A 300 25.33 3.38 10.98
C ASP A 300 23.87 3.80 11.21
N SER A 301 23.07 3.86 10.15
CA SER A 301 21.65 4.22 10.18
C SER A 301 20.73 3.01 10.43
N LEU A 302 21.28 1.79 10.47
CA LEU A 302 20.50 0.56 10.61
C LEU A 302 20.09 0.26 12.06
N ASN A 303 20.96 0.52 13.04
CA ASN A 303 20.62 0.24 14.45
C ASN A 303 19.73 1.34 15.03
N ARG A 304 18.67 0.93 15.73
CA ARG A 304 17.59 1.80 16.18
C ARG A 304 17.34 1.65 17.68
N ARG A 305 16.87 2.72 18.31
CA ARG A 305 16.48 2.79 19.72
C ARG A 305 15.21 3.62 19.87
N PHE A 306 14.53 3.50 21.00
CA PHE A 306 13.48 4.47 21.34
C PHE A 306 14.05 5.89 21.35
N ALA A 307 13.31 6.83 20.76
CA ALA A 307 13.66 8.24 20.80
C ALA A 307 13.44 8.79 22.21
N THR A 308 14.27 9.76 22.60
CA THR A 308 14.10 10.51 23.85
C THR A 308 13.77 11.97 23.55
N LEU A 309 13.45 12.76 24.57
CA LEU A 309 13.20 14.20 24.40
C LEU A 309 14.38 14.93 23.74
N ASP A 310 15.61 14.47 23.95
CA ASP A 310 16.83 15.05 23.36
C ASP A 310 16.96 14.82 21.85
N ASP A 311 16.10 14.00 21.25
CA ASP A 311 16.09 13.74 19.82
C ASP A 311 15.12 14.66 19.05
N ILE A 312 14.25 15.42 19.75
CA ILE A 312 13.27 16.33 19.14
C ILE A 312 13.68 17.78 19.41
N THR A 313 13.73 18.59 18.36
CA THR A 313 14.00 20.03 18.48
C THR A 313 12.76 20.80 18.90
N VAL A 314 12.95 21.97 19.55
CA VAL A 314 11.85 22.80 20.05
C VAL A 314 10.87 23.22 18.93
N ASN A 315 11.37 23.43 17.71
CA ASN A 315 10.55 23.81 16.56
C ASN A 315 9.55 22.72 16.14
N ASN A 316 9.82 21.46 16.51
CA ASN A 316 9.00 20.30 16.18
C ASN A 316 7.97 19.95 17.27
N ILE A 317 7.93 20.75 18.34
CA ILE A 317 7.03 20.59 19.48
C ILE A 317 5.86 21.58 19.34
N LEU A 318 4.64 21.06 19.23
CA LEU A 318 3.40 21.86 19.19
C LEU A 318 2.94 22.25 20.59
N PHE A 319 3.21 21.42 21.59
CA PHE A 319 2.92 21.66 23.00
C PHE A 319 3.87 20.86 23.88
N SER A 320 4.28 21.43 25.01
CA SER A 320 5.03 20.74 26.06
C SER A 320 4.47 21.13 27.42
N ASN A 321 4.22 20.13 28.27
CA ASN A 321 3.73 20.35 29.61
C ASN A 321 4.90 20.78 30.51
N LYS A 322 4.77 21.91 31.22
CA LYS A 322 5.90 22.57 31.92
C LYS A 322 6.53 21.71 33.03
N ASP A 323 5.81 20.73 33.57
CA ASP A 323 6.34 19.78 34.56
C ASP A 323 7.07 18.57 33.98
N ALA A 324 6.95 18.30 32.68
CA ALA A 324 7.72 17.23 32.01
C ALA A 324 9.24 17.54 31.97
N ALA A 325 9.64 18.77 32.29
CA ALA A 325 11.03 19.20 32.45
C ALA A 325 11.64 18.89 33.83
N LYS A 326 10.86 18.41 34.81
CA LYS A 326 11.35 17.97 36.13
C LYS A 326 11.22 16.47 36.27
N ARG A 327 12.19 15.71 35.76
CA ARG A 327 12.31 14.29 36.11
C ARG A 327 12.85 14.16 37.55
N ILE A 328 11.98 13.64 38.43
CA ILE A 328 12.25 12.91 39.68
C ILE A 328 12.73 13.75 40.88
N SER A 329 11.80 14.21 41.72
CA SER A 329 11.67 13.83 43.15
C SER A 329 10.62 14.68 43.90
N ASP A 330 9.86 14.01 44.75
CA ASP A 330 9.11 14.49 45.93
C ASP A 330 8.01 15.56 45.79
N SER A 331 6.75 15.11 45.82
CA SER A 331 5.82 15.49 46.90
C SER A 331 4.55 14.65 46.86
N SER A 332 4.30 13.99 47.98
CA SER A 332 3.09 13.25 48.32
C SER A 332 1.86 14.15 48.32
N ASP A 333 0.94 13.94 47.37
CA ASP A 333 -0.45 14.36 47.49
C ASP A 333 -1.37 13.15 47.33
N ILE A 334 -1.76 12.59 48.47
CA ILE A 334 -2.54 11.35 48.60
C ILE A 334 -3.94 11.50 47.97
N PHE A 335 -4.45 12.73 47.83
CA PHE A 335 -5.74 12.98 47.19
C PHE A 335 -5.67 13.03 45.66
N GLY A 336 -4.55 13.48 45.08
CA GLY A 336 -4.33 13.45 43.64
C GLY A 336 -4.15 12.04 43.06
N GLU A 337 -3.66 11.08 43.87
CA GLU A 337 -3.65 9.65 43.51
C GLU A 337 -5.03 9.00 43.56
N LEU A 338 -5.91 9.46 44.47
CA LEU A 338 -7.28 8.93 44.59
C LEU A 338 -8.20 9.42 43.46
N GLU A 339 -8.01 10.62 42.91
CA GLU A 339 -8.75 11.09 41.73
C GLU A 339 -8.33 10.39 40.43
N LYS A 340 -7.04 10.01 40.31
CA LYS A 340 -6.52 9.25 39.16
C LYS A 340 -7.06 7.82 39.07
N GLN A 341 -7.50 7.24 40.20
CA GLN A 341 -8.07 5.89 40.27
C GLN A 341 -9.57 5.81 39.95
N VAL A 342 -10.21 6.92 39.56
CA VAL A 342 -11.63 6.93 39.18
C VAL A 342 -11.75 6.64 37.67
N VAL A 343 -12.09 5.40 37.33
CA VAL A 343 -12.42 5.00 35.96
C VAL A 343 -13.54 5.89 35.41
N VAL A 344 -13.26 6.61 34.33
CA VAL A 344 -14.20 7.55 33.70
C VAL A 344 -14.98 6.83 32.60
N ASN A 345 -16.30 6.72 32.76
CA ASN A 345 -17.15 6.16 31.72
C ASN A 345 -17.20 7.09 30.48
N PRO A 346 -16.69 6.67 29.30
CA PRO A 346 -16.65 7.51 28.09
C PRO A 346 -18.04 7.98 27.62
N ARG A 347 -19.13 7.24 27.96
CA ARG A 347 -20.51 7.62 27.60
C ARG A 347 -20.94 8.97 28.20
N LYS A 348 -20.29 9.44 29.28
CA LYS A 348 -20.51 10.77 29.86
C LYS A 348 -20.15 11.91 28.90
N PHE A 349 -19.38 11.63 27.86
CA PHE A 349 -18.85 12.60 26.91
C PHE A 349 -19.57 12.62 25.55
N SER A 350 -20.75 12.00 25.48
CA SER A 350 -21.60 11.98 24.28
C SER A 350 -22.10 13.37 23.83
N ARG A 351 -22.09 14.38 24.71
CA ARG A 351 -22.53 15.77 24.44
C ARG A 351 -21.41 16.83 24.57
N ILE A 352 -20.16 16.42 24.46
CA ILE A 352 -19.01 17.34 24.56
C ILE A 352 -18.78 18.08 23.25
N GLU A 353 -18.25 19.31 23.37
CA GLU A 353 -17.80 20.14 22.24
C GLU A 353 -16.80 19.38 21.35
N GLU A 354 -17.15 19.26 20.07
CA GLU A 354 -16.30 18.64 19.05
C GLU A 354 -15.48 19.71 18.32
N ILE A 355 -14.21 19.40 18.06
CA ILE A 355 -13.27 20.31 17.40
C ILE A 355 -12.43 19.53 16.38
N SER A 356 -12.12 20.13 15.23
CA SER A 356 -11.21 19.50 14.27
C SER A 356 -9.78 19.47 14.83
N ALA A 357 -8.98 18.47 14.46
CA ALA A 357 -7.57 18.41 14.87
C ALA A 357 -6.78 19.67 14.48
N ASN A 358 -7.08 20.27 13.32
CA ASN A 358 -6.44 21.51 12.87
C ASN A 358 -6.83 22.71 13.76
N ASP A 359 -8.10 22.84 14.13
CA ASP A 359 -8.56 23.93 14.99
C ASP A 359 -8.06 23.75 16.42
N PHE A 360 -7.97 22.51 16.90
CA PHE A 360 -7.35 22.20 18.19
C PHE A 360 -5.89 22.68 18.23
N ILE A 361 -5.10 22.37 17.19
CA ILE A 361 -3.70 22.76 17.10
C ILE A 361 -3.54 24.28 17.00
N LYS A 362 -4.36 24.96 16.18
CA LYS A 362 -4.23 26.41 15.94
C LYS A 362 -4.82 27.27 17.05
N ASN A 363 -5.96 26.87 17.60
CA ASN A 363 -6.78 27.73 18.46
C ASN A 363 -6.75 27.32 19.94
N VAL A 364 -6.40 26.07 20.27
CA VAL A 364 -6.42 25.57 21.65
C VAL A 364 -5.01 25.41 22.21
N LEU A 365 -4.13 24.62 21.55
CA LEU A 365 -2.78 24.31 22.03
C LEU A 365 -1.93 25.54 22.41
N PRO A 366 -1.93 26.67 21.67
CA PRO A 366 -1.08 27.82 22.01
C PRO A 366 -1.40 28.48 23.35
N SER A 367 -2.63 28.28 23.86
CA SER A 367 -3.09 28.84 25.14
C SER A 367 -3.15 27.80 26.27
N ALA A 368 -2.88 26.54 25.95
CA ALA A 368 -2.92 25.43 26.91
C ALA A 368 -1.73 25.51 27.89
N LYS A 369 -1.99 25.20 29.16
CA LYS A 369 -0.96 25.01 30.20
C LYS A 369 -0.74 23.54 30.49
N GLU A 370 -1.82 22.77 30.57
CA GLU A 370 -1.81 21.32 30.71
C GLU A 370 -2.74 20.69 29.68
N VAL A 371 -2.33 19.53 29.15
CA VAL A 371 -3.16 18.67 28.30
C VAL A 371 -3.11 17.26 28.88
N GLU A 372 -4.28 16.68 29.10
CA GLU A 372 -4.45 15.28 29.45
C GLU A 372 -5.31 14.61 28.37
N VAL A 373 -5.02 13.36 28.03
CA VAL A 373 -5.83 12.57 27.10
C VAL A 373 -6.59 11.51 27.87
N LEU A 374 -7.84 11.26 27.49
CA LEU A 374 -8.56 10.06 27.93
C LEU A 374 -8.28 8.96 26.90
N VAL A 375 -7.40 8.02 27.26
CA VAL A 375 -7.09 6.87 26.40
C VAL A 375 -8.20 5.84 26.59
N GLU A 376 -9.10 5.68 25.64
CA GLU A 376 -10.17 4.69 25.69
C GLU A 376 -9.66 3.31 25.27
N ASN A 377 -10.39 2.24 25.62
CA ASN A 377 -10.07 0.88 25.16
C ASN A 377 -9.97 0.75 23.62
N LYS A 378 -10.70 1.58 22.87
CA LYS A 378 -10.65 1.61 21.39
C LYS A 378 -9.33 2.17 20.83
N HIS A 379 -8.52 2.85 21.66
CA HIS A 379 -7.25 3.47 21.25
C HIS A 379 -6.05 2.53 21.36
N SER A 380 -6.22 1.24 21.68
CA SER A 380 -5.09 0.29 21.81
C SER A 380 -4.20 0.23 20.57
N ASN A 381 -4.78 0.35 19.36
CA ASN A 381 -4.06 0.37 18.09
C ASN A 381 -3.48 1.76 17.73
N ASN A 382 -3.77 2.78 18.55
CA ASN A 382 -3.25 4.13 18.39
C ASN A 382 -1.97 4.36 19.21
N PHE A 383 -1.59 3.43 20.08
CA PHE A 383 -0.32 3.51 20.80
C PHE A 383 0.84 3.56 19.81
N VAL A 384 1.76 4.51 20.01
CA VAL A 384 2.86 4.81 19.09
C VAL A 384 4.12 5.17 19.87
N SER A 385 5.27 4.72 19.36
CA SER A 385 6.60 5.09 19.84
C SER A 385 7.38 5.81 18.75
N LEU A 386 8.11 6.85 19.13
CA LEU A 386 9.14 7.43 18.27
C LEU A 386 10.43 6.62 18.36
N ILE A 387 11.08 6.44 17.22
CA ILE A 387 12.30 5.65 17.08
C ILE A 387 13.41 6.54 16.50
N ALA A 388 14.57 6.52 17.14
CA ALA A 388 15.77 7.25 16.75
C ALA A 388 16.87 6.29 16.27
N PRO A 389 17.84 6.76 15.47
CA PRO A 389 19.05 5.99 15.19
C PRO A 389 19.92 5.91 16.45
N CYS A 390 20.62 4.79 16.62
CA CYS A 390 21.60 4.69 17.70
C CYS A 390 22.74 5.70 17.52
N ASN A 391 23.21 5.88 16.28
CA ASN A 391 24.16 6.93 15.93
C ASN A 391 23.42 8.20 15.46
N LYS A 392 23.46 9.27 16.27
CA LYS A 392 22.80 10.55 15.97
C LYS A 392 23.35 11.24 14.71
N ASP A 393 24.63 11.02 14.41
CA ASP A 393 25.31 11.62 13.25
C ASP A 393 25.14 10.77 11.97
N SER A 394 24.37 9.69 12.04
CA SER A 394 24.12 8.81 10.88
C SER A 394 23.29 9.51 9.80
N LYS A 395 23.61 9.21 8.54
CA LYS A 395 22.87 9.74 7.40
C LYS A 395 21.45 9.20 7.37
N SER A 396 20.43 10.05 7.19
CA SER A 396 19.05 9.55 7.09
C SER A 396 18.84 8.70 5.85
N MET A 397 18.35 7.48 6.07
CA MET A 397 17.89 6.54 5.04
C MET A 397 16.40 6.72 4.70
N PHE A 398 15.71 7.64 5.39
CA PHE A 398 14.30 7.91 5.19
C PHE A 398 14.06 8.94 4.10
N LYS A 399 12.84 8.98 3.56
CA LYS A 399 12.44 9.94 2.53
C LYS A 399 12.51 11.38 3.01
N TRP A 400 12.47 11.61 4.32
CA TRP A 400 12.60 12.91 4.99
C TRP A 400 14.00 13.13 5.58
N ASN A 401 14.29 14.37 5.96
CA ASN A 401 15.65 14.85 6.26
C ASN A 401 16.17 14.54 7.67
N ASN A 402 15.35 14.01 8.57
CA ASN A 402 15.77 13.57 9.90
C ASN A 402 15.84 12.04 10.00
N GLY A 403 16.57 11.54 11.00
CA GLY A 403 16.76 10.11 11.24
C GLY A 403 15.63 9.44 12.04
N LEU A 404 14.56 10.16 12.40
CA LEU A 404 13.49 9.65 13.27
C LEU A 404 12.42 8.90 12.45
N SER A 405 11.89 7.83 13.02
CA SER A 405 10.73 7.06 12.53
C SER A 405 9.74 6.85 13.67
N TRP A 406 8.66 6.13 13.42
CA TRP A 406 7.69 5.76 14.44
C TRP A 406 7.19 4.33 14.21
N ALA A 407 6.73 3.69 15.27
CA ALA A 407 6.11 2.38 15.25
C ALA A 407 4.82 2.41 16.07
N TYR A 408 3.71 1.99 15.46
CA TYR A 408 2.45 1.77 16.17
C TYR A 408 2.46 0.41 16.87
N SER A 409 1.63 0.24 17.91
CA SER A 409 1.48 -1.03 18.62
C SER A 409 1.17 -2.18 17.68
N GLY A 410 1.91 -3.27 17.87
CA GLY A 410 2.03 -4.34 16.89
C GLY A 410 1.11 -5.54 17.10
N ASN A 411 0.43 -5.69 18.25
CA ASN A 411 -0.45 -6.84 18.53
C ASN A 411 -1.22 -6.79 19.89
N ILE A 412 -1.50 -5.62 20.49
CA ILE A 412 -2.18 -5.58 21.81
C ILE A 412 -3.70 -5.39 21.65
N THR A 413 -4.38 -6.35 21.02
CA THR A 413 -5.86 -6.37 21.02
C THR A 413 -6.51 -7.73 21.25
N ASP A 414 -5.76 -8.82 21.41
CA ASP A 414 -6.39 -10.09 21.81
C ASP A 414 -6.55 -10.10 23.33
N SER A 415 -7.79 -10.05 23.82
CA SER A 415 -8.10 -10.32 25.23
C SER A 415 -7.58 -11.71 25.62
N ASP A 416 -7.24 -11.91 26.89
CA ASP A 416 -6.86 -13.24 27.42
C ASP A 416 -7.91 -14.30 27.06
N MET A 417 -9.19 -13.93 27.08
CA MET A 417 -10.31 -14.80 26.68
C MET A 417 -10.24 -15.18 25.20
N LYS A 418 -9.94 -14.25 24.30
CA LYS A 418 -9.75 -14.52 22.86
C LYS A 418 -8.58 -15.48 22.63
N GLN A 419 -7.49 -15.33 23.37
CA GLN A 419 -6.35 -16.27 23.31
C GLN A 419 -6.74 -17.67 23.81
N ASN A 420 -7.48 -17.75 24.92
CA ASN A 420 -7.95 -19.03 25.48
C ASN A 420 -8.95 -19.74 24.55
N VAL A 421 -9.87 -19.00 23.92
CA VAL A 421 -10.79 -19.53 22.90
C VAL A 421 -10.01 -20.08 21.71
N LYS A 422 -9.00 -19.35 21.22
CA LYS A 422 -8.13 -19.80 20.13
C LYS A 422 -7.34 -21.05 20.50
N ALA A 423 -6.81 -21.11 21.73
CA ALA A 423 -6.09 -22.28 22.25
C ALA A 423 -7.01 -23.51 22.37
N ALA A 424 -8.30 -23.30 22.65
CA ALA A 424 -9.32 -24.35 22.66
C ALA A 424 -9.83 -24.74 21.25
N GLY A 425 -9.33 -24.11 20.18
CA GLY A 425 -9.69 -24.40 18.79
C GLY A 425 -10.92 -23.66 18.27
N GLY A 426 -11.36 -22.61 18.97
CA GLY A 426 -12.46 -21.73 18.58
C GLY A 426 -12.07 -20.69 17.54
N ASN A 427 -13.07 -20.18 16.82
CA ASN A 427 -12.93 -19.14 15.83
C ASN A 427 -13.13 -17.75 16.46
N VAL A 428 -12.10 -16.93 16.36
CA VAL A 428 -12.03 -15.58 16.94
C VAL A 428 -12.19 -14.45 15.92
N ASP A 429 -12.31 -14.80 14.64
CA ASP A 429 -12.37 -13.86 13.51
C ASP A 429 -13.81 -13.65 12.98
N GLY A 430 -14.82 -13.96 13.82
CA GLY A 430 -16.24 -13.83 13.49
C GLY A 430 -16.71 -12.36 13.40
N VAL A 431 -17.79 -12.13 12.65
CA VAL A 431 -18.48 -10.84 12.52
C VAL A 431 -19.10 -10.40 13.85
N LEU A 432 -19.61 -11.38 14.60
CA LEU A 432 -20.10 -11.26 15.96
C LEU A 432 -19.52 -12.45 16.74
N ARG A 433 -19.06 -12.20 17.96
CA ARG A 433 -18.56 -13.24 18.88
C ARG A 433 -19.18 -13.04 20.25
N PHE A 434 -19.52 -14.12 20.92
CA PHE A 434 -19.81 -14.15 22.35
C PHE A 434 -18.97 -15.23 23.00
N SER A 435 -18.05 -14.83 23.87
CA SER A 435 -17.17 -15.75 24.60
C SER A 435 -17.44 -15.63 26.09
N ILE A 436 -17.31 -16.74 26.81
CA ILE A 436 -17.36 -16.76 28.27
C ILE A 436 -16.14 -17.45 28.83
N GLN A 437 -15.79 -17.13 30.08
CA GLN A 437 -14.67 -17.72 30.79
C GLN A 437 -14.99 -17.89 32.27
N TRP A 438 -14.57 -19.01 32.86
CA TRP A 438 -14.70 -19.30 34.28
C TRP A 438 -13.58 -20.23 34.78
N ASN A 439 -13.66 -20.60 36.06
CA ASN A 439 -12.70 -21.47 36.75
C ASN A 439 -11.24 -20.93 36.77
N GLU A 440 -11.08 -19.62 36.92
CA GLU A 440 -9.77 -18.98 36.87
C GLU A 440 -8.88 -19.28 38.08
N ASP A 441 -9.49 -19.55 39.23
CA ASP A 441 -8.79 -19.98 40.43
C ASP A 441 -8.61 -21.52 40.50
N GLY A 442 -9.12 -22.25 39.50
CA GLY A 442 -9.10 -23.70 39.40
C GLY A 442 -10.06 -24.43 40.35
N ARG A 443 -10.99 -23.73 41.02
CA ARG A 443 -11.89 -24.31 42.05
C ARG A 443 -13.34 -24.52 41.61
N ASP A 444 -13.77 -23.86 40.54
CA ASP A 444 -15.11 -23.95 39.96
C ASP A 444 -15.16 -24.97 38.81
N ASN A 445 -15.09 -26.26 39.14
CA ASN A 445 -15.37 -27.36 38.21
C ASN A 445 -16.88 -27.50 37.96
N CYS A 446 -17.44 -26.55 37.22
CA CYS A 446 -18.84 -26.54 36.78
C CYS A 446 -18.95 -26.35 35.27
N ASP A 447 -20.15 -26.56 34.76
CA ASP A 447 -20.50 -26.50 33.34
C ASP A 447 -21.36 -25.26 33.09
N LEU A 448 -20.71 -24.19 32.62
CA LEU A 448 -21.38 -22.96 32.21
C LEU A 448 -21.50 -22.96 30.70
N ASP A 449 -22.73 -22.86 30.21
CA ASP A 449 -23.05 -22.84 28.80
C ASP A 449 -23.25 -21.41 28.30
N ALA A 450 -22.62 -21.07 27.18
CA ALA A 450 -22.91 -19.87 26.41
C ALA A 450 -24.15 -20.10 25.54
N HIS A 451 -25.15 -19.22 25.68
CA HIS A 451 -26.37 -19.26 24.90
C HIS A 451 -26.58 -17.98 24.09
N CYS A 452 -27.19 -18.12 22.91
CA CYS A 452 -27.71 -16.98 22.15
C CYS A 452 -29.07 -17.29 21.53
N ILE A 453 -30.08 -16.47 21.80
CA ILE A 453 -31.35 -16.47 21.04
C ILE A 453 -31.24 -15.46 19.91
N GLU A 454 -31.28 -15.95 18.68
CA GLU A 454 -31.20 -15.16 17.46
C GLU A 454 -32.57 -14.51 17.10
N PRO A 455 -32.61 -13.52 16.16
CA PRO A 455 -33.85 -12.80 15.81
C PRO A 455 -35.01 -13.67 15.34
N ASN A 456 -34.72 -14.83 14.74
CA ASN A 456 -35.73 -15.81 14.30
C ASN A 456 -36.22 -16.74 15.43
N ARG A 457 -35.81 -16.49 16.68
CA ARG A 457 -36.07 -17.32 17.87
C ARG A 457 -35.35 -18.67 17.88
N ASN A 458 -34.38 -18.89 16.99
CA ASN A 458 -33.47 -20.03 17.11
C ASN A 458 -32.50 -19.79 18.26
N GLU A 459 -32.29 -20.78 19.11
CA GLU A 459 -31.36 -20.73 20.23
C GLU A 459 -30.12 -21.54 19.93
N ILE A 460 -28.95 -20.94 20.07
CA ILE A 460 -27.64 -21.59 19.94
C ILE A 460 -27.16 -21.96 21.34
N TYR A 461 -26.89 -23.25 21.56
CA TYR A 461 -26.42 -23.84 22.82
C TYR A 461 -25.89 -25.27 22.59
N PHE A 462 -25.46 -25.98 23.63
CA PHE A 462 -24.75 -27.27 23.51
C PHE A 462 -25.45 -28.32 22.60
N SER A 463 -26.79 -28.34 22.52
CA SER A 463 -27.54 -29.31 21.71
C SER A 463 -28.10 -28.77 20.39
N ASN A 464 -27.99 -27.46 20.13
CA ASN A 464 -28.45 -26.87 18.87
C ASN A 464 -27.44 -25.85 18.33
N CYS A 465 -27.09 -25.99 17.05
CA CYS A 465 -26.08 -25.15 16.39
C CYS A 465 -24.68 -25.23 17.05
N ARG A 466 -24.36 -26.36 17.70
CA ARG A 466 -22.99 -26.71 18.13
C ARG A 466 -22.20 -27.34 16.98
N LYS A 467 -20.91 -27.00 16.88
CA LYS A 467 -20.00 -27.55 15.87
C LYS A 467 -20.13 -29.08 15.74
N PRO A 468 -20.35 -29.62 14.52
CA PRO A 468 -20.21 -28.95 13.21
C PRO A 468 -21.47 -28.23 12.67
N SER A 469 -22.59 -28.24 13.39
CA SER A 469 -23.84 -27.60 12.95
C SER A 469 -23.79 -26.08 13.08
N LEU A 470 -24.50 -25.36 12.20
CA LEU A 470 -24.59 -23.89 12.17
C LEU A 470 -26.06 -23.48 12.15
N SER A 471 -26.37 -22.30 12.67
CA SER A 471 -27.66 -21.67 12.48
C SER A 471 -27.84 -21.18 11.04
N SER A 472 -29.08 -20.88 10.64
CA SER A 472 -29.38 -20.25 9.34
C SER A 472 -28.70 -18.88 9.14
N MET A 473 -28.27 -18.23 10.23
CA MET A 473 -27.55 -16.95 10.24
C MET A 473 -26.05 -17.13 10.46
N THR A 474 -25.53 -18.36 10.37
CA THR A 474 -24.12 -18.76 10.58
C THR A 474 -23.61 -18.77 12.01
N GLY A 475 -24.50 -18.62 12.99
CA GLY A 475 -24.14 -18.74 14.39
C GLY A 475 -23.78 -20.18 14.75
N GLN A 476 -22.68 -20.37 15.49
CA GLN A 476 -22.24 -21.68 15.94
C GLN A 476 -21.55 -21.59 17.30
N LEU A 477 -21.92 -22.48 18.23
CA LEU A 477 -21.14 -22.78 19.43
C LEU A 477 -19.96 -23.66 19.01
N ASP A 478 -18.75 -23.09 18.98
CA ASP A 478 -17.55 -23.72 18.40
C ASP A 478 -16.54 -24.20 19.44
N VAL A 479 -16.63 -23.70 20.67
CA VAL A 479 -15.93 -24.18 21.87
C VAL A 479 -16.94 -24.37 22.98
N ASP A 480 -16.91 -25.54 23.60
CA ASP A 480 -17.83 -25.98 24.66
C ASP A 480 -17.02 -26.86 25.63
N ILE A 481 -16.66 -26.30 26.79
CA ILE A 481 -15.80 -26.96 27.81
C ILE A 481 -16.66 -27.32 29.01
N ILE A 482 -17.11 -28.57 29.03
CA ILE A 482 -17.96 -29.12 30.09
C ILE A 482 -17.23 -29.50 31.40
N HIS A 483 -15.91 -29.70 31.36
CA HIS A 483 -15.12 -30.15 32.52
C HIS A 483 -13.79 -29.39 32.62
N PRO A 484 -13.75 -28.28 33.38
CA PRO A 484 -12.57 -27.42 33.50
C PRO A 484 -11.32 -28.14 34.04
N ASN A 485 -11.48 -29.18 34.87
CA ASN A 485 -10.40 -29.98 35.45
C ASN A 485 -9.28 -29.15 36.11
N GLY A 486 -9.68 -28.09 36.85
CA GLY A 486 -8.73 -27.19 37.52
C GLY A 486 -7.99 -26.20 36.60
N LYS A 487 -8.40 -26.10 35.33
CA LYS A 487 -7.90 -25.10 34.37
C LYS A 487 -8.98 -24.08 34.04
N VAL A 488 -8.56 -22.91 33.55
CA VAL A 488 -9.47 -21.91 32.97
C VAL A 488 -10.31 -22.58 31.88
N ALA A 489 -11.62 -22.44 31.97
CA ALA A 489 -12.57 -22.94 30.97
C ALA A 489 -13.17 -21.78 30.18
N VAL A 490 -13.46 -22.03 28.91
CA VAL A 490 -14.03 -21.07 27.97
C VAL A 490 -15.09 -21.73 27.11
N GLU A 491 -16.11 -20.96 26.73
CA GLU A 491 -16.98 -21.29 25.61
C GLU A 491 -17.05 -20.12 24.63
N ASN A 492 -17.44 -20.42 23.39
CA ASN A 492 -17.49 -19.42 22.33
C ASN A 492 -18.59 -19.69 21.32
N ILE A 493 -19.39 -18.65 21.04
CA ILE A 493 -20.32 -18.59 19.93
C ILE A 493 -19.82 -17.57 18.92
N THR A 494 -19.79 -17.95 17.65
CA THR A 494 -19.30 -17.10 16.55
C THR A 494 -20.30 -17.05 15.39
N TRP A 495 -20.38 -15.91 14.70
CA TRP A 495 -21.07 -15.75 13.43
C TRP A 495 -20.05 -15.40 12.35
N SER A 496 -20.04 -16.14 11.25
CA SER A 496 -18.98 -16.04 10.24
C SER A 496 -19.29 -15.11 9.07
N ASP A 497 -20.57 -14.85 8.79
CA ASP A 497 -20.99 -14.12 7.59
C ASP A 497 -22.10 -13.10 7.87
N LYS A 498 -21.73 -11.82 7.84
CA LYS A 498 -22.64 -10.68 8.10
C LYS A 498 -23.82 -10.65 7.11
N SER A 499 -23.61 -11.10 5.88
CA SER A 499 -24.64 -11.04 4.83
C SER A 499 -25.81 -11.99 5.07
N LYS A 500 -25.62 -13.01 5.91
CA LYS A 500 -26.64 -13.99 6.30
C LYS A 500 -27.35 -13.65 7.60
N MET A 501 -26.80 -12.73 8.38
CA MET A 501 -27.40 -12.26 9.63
C MET A 501 -28.64 -11.42 9.34
N LYS A 502 -29.67 -11.54 10.18
CA LYS A 502 -30.91 -10.78 10.03
C LYS A 502 -30.91 -9.58 10.97
N PRO A 503 -31.37 -8.40 10.53
CA PRO A 503 -31.65 -7.30 11.44
C PRO A 503 -32.58 -7.74 12.57
N GLY A 504 -32.28 -7.33 13.80
CA GLY A 504 -33.01 -7.75 14.99
C GLY A 504 -32.12 -7.88 16.22
N VAL A 505 -32.65 -8.56 17.25
CA VAL A 505 -31.98 -8.70 18.55
C VAL A 505 -31.40 -10.10 18.71
N TYR A 506 -30.10 -10.15 19.01
CA TYR A 506 -29.34 -11.33 19.42
C TYR A 506 -29.17 -11.26 20.94
N LYS A 507 -29.79 -12.18 21.68
CA LYS A 507 -29.81 -12.15 23.15
C LYS A 507 -28.81 -13.13 23.72
N PHE A 508 -27.82 -12.62 24.45
CA PHE A 508 -26.73 -13.41 25.02
C PHE A 508 -26.93 -13.66 26.50
N PHE A 509 -26.85 -14.92 26.92
CA PHE A 509 -26.97 -15.32 28.32
C PHE A 509 -26.08 -16.51 28.63
N VAL A 510 -25.79 -16.69 29.91
CA VAL A 510 -25.01 -17.83 30.41
C VAL A 510 -25.92 -18.69 31.27
N ASN A 511 -26.00 -19.97 30.93
CA ASN A 511 -26.74 -20.97 31.71
C ASN A 511 -25.75 -21.74 32.59
N GLN A 512 -26.10 -21.94 33.86
CA GLN A 512 -25.38 -22.89 34.70
C GLN A 512 -26.00 -24.28 34.55
N TYR A 513 -25.48 -25.08 33.63
CA TYR A 513 -26.07 -26.38 33.29
C TYR A 513 -25.88 -27.40 34.41
N SER A 514 -24.65 -27.53 34.92
CA SER A 514 -24.37 -28.48 36.00
C SER A 514 -23.26 -28.03 36.96
N GLY A 515 -23.33 -28.49 38.22
CA GLY A 515 -22.42 -28.11 39.29
C GLY A 515 -22.80 -26.79 39.98
N SER A 516 -21.84 -26.14 40.64
CA SER A 516 -22.07 -24.85 41.32
C SER A 516 -20.90 -23.90 41.05
N ALA A 517 -21.14 -22.87 40.25
CA ALA A 517 -20.20 -21.79 40.01
C ALA A 517 -20.19 -20.87 41.25
N ARG A 518 -19.08 -20.80 41.97
CA ARG A 518 -18.98 -19.97 43.18
C ARG A 518 -18.57 -18.54 42.84
N ASN A 519 -17.69 -18.37 41.87
CA ASN A 519 -17.13 -17.08 41.49
C ASN A 519 -17.78 -16.46 40.23
N GLY A 520 -18.81 -17.11 39.69
CA GLY A 520 -19.51 -16.67 38.48
C GLY A 520 -18.63 -16.78 37.22
N PHE A 521 -18.68 -15.81 36.32
CA PHE A 521 -18.01 -15.84 35.02
C PHE A 521 -17.65 -14.44 34.50
N ARG A 522 -16.74 -14.42 33.53
CA ARG A 522 -16.51 -13.27 32.65
C ARG A 522 -17.07 -13.57 31.27
N ALA A 523 -17.55 -12.56 30.56
CA ALA A 523 -18.02 -12.69 29.19
C ALA A 523 -17.55 -11.53 28.30
N GLU A 524 -17.40 -11.80 27.02
CA GLU A 524 -17.04 -10.82 26.00
C GLU A 524 -17.96 -10.94 24.79
N ILE A 525 -18.47 -9.81 24.30
CA ILE A 525 -19.16 -9.70 23.02
C ILE A 525 -18.29 -8.86 22.08
N GLU A 526 -17.85 -9.41 20.95
CA GLU A 526 -17.04 -8.69 19.95
C GLU A 526 -17.84 -8.51 18.66
N PHE A 527 -17.94 -7.27 18.17
CA PHE A 527 -18.42 -6.95 16.82
C PHE A 527 -17.82 -5.62 16.36
N ASN A 528 -17.73 -5.37 15.05
CA ASN A 528 -17.14 -4.15 14.49
C ASN A 528 -15.69 -3.84 15.00
N GLY A 529 -14.96 -4.85 15.50
CA GLY A 529 -13.64 -4.69 16.12
C GLY A 529 -13.65 -4.10 17.54
N GLU A 530 -14.83 -3.93 18.14
CA GLU A 530 -15.00 -3.51 19.53
C GLU A 530 -15.35 -4.73 20.40
N ILE A 531 -14.68 -4.87 21.55
CA ILE A 531 -14.95 -5.91 22.55
C ILE A 531 -15.70 -5.27 23.73
N HIS A 532 -16.89 -5.76 24.01
CA HIS A 532 -17.69 -5.44 25.19
C HIS A 532 -17.51 -6.52 26.25
N SER A 533 -16.86 -6.19 27.37
CA SER A 533 -16.59 -7.13 28.48
C SER A 533 -17.61 -7.01 29.60
N PHE A 534 -17.92 -8.14 30.24
CA PHE A 534 -18.90 -8.28 31.32
C PHE A 534 -18.33 -9.18 32.42
N ASP A 535 -18.49 -8.77 33.68
CA ASP A 535 -18.12 -9.56 34.84
C ASP A 535 -19.37 -9.88 35.68
N TYR A 536 -19.58 -11.16 35.94
CA TYR A 536 -20.62 -11.64 36.84
C TYR A 536 -19.96 -12.41 37.99
N SER A 537 -19.89 -11.80 39.17
CA SER A 537 -19.14 -12.31 40.32
C SER A 537 -20.01 -13.01 41.39
N ASN A 538 -21.28 -13.28 41.08
CA ASN A 538 -22.19 -13.94 42.01
C ASN A 538 -22.19 -15.44 41.77
N SER A 539 -22.48 -16.23 42.80
CA SER A 539 -22.67 -17.65 42.64
C SER A 539 -23.89 -17.96 41.75
N MET A 540 -23.82 -19.05 41.01
CA MET A 540 -24.92 -19.53 40.16
C MET A 540 -25.39 -20.90 40.63
N MET A 541 -26.72 -21.05 40.75
CA MET A 541 -27.36 -22.34 41.02
C MET A 541 -27.53 -23.13 39.72
N ALA A 542 -27.54 -24.47 39.80
CA ALA A 542 -27.85 -25.31 38.65
C ALA A 542 -29.22 -24.94 38.03
N GLY A 543 -29.25 -24.78 36.72
CA GLY A 543 -30.40 -24.33 35.93
C GLY A 543 -30.62 -22.80 35.89
N GLN A 544 -29.74 -22.00 36.49
CA GLN A 544 -29.88 -20.55 36.49
C GLN A 544 -29.38 -19.91 35.18
N ASP A 545 -30.20 -19.04 34.59
CA ASP A 545 -29.82 -18.17 33.48
C ASP A 545 -29.41 -16.79 33.96
N VAL A 546 -28.30 -16.27 33.43
CA VAL A 546 -27.86 -14.89 33.61
C VAL A 546 -27.87 -14.19 32.25
N HIS A 547 -28.82 -13.26 32.07
CA HIS A 547 -28.91 -12.45 30.84
C HIS A 547 -27.78 -11.41 30.80
N VAL A 548 -26.84 -11.59 29.88
CA VAL A 548 -25.63 -10.74 29.76
C VAL A 548 -25.93 -9.43 29.05
N ALA A 549 -26.35 -9.52 27.79
CA ALA A 549 -26.65 -8.35 26.95
C ALA A 549 -27.50 -8.72 25.72
N ASP A 550 -28.06 -7.70 25.08
CA ASP A 550 -28.70 -7.78 23.77
C ASP A 550 -27.80 -7.07 22.74
N ALA A 551 -27.33 -7.75 21.69
CA ALA A 551 -26.76 -7.10 20.51
C ALA A 551 -27.85 -6.88 19.47
N ILE A 552 -27.99 -5.64 18.99
CA ILE A 552 -29.06 -5.21 18.10
C ILE A 552 -28.43 -4.85 16.76
N LEU A 553 -28.73 -5.65 15.73
CA LEU A 553 -28.34 -5.38 14.34
C LEU A 553 -29.44 -4.58 13.66
N ASP A 554 -29.13 -3.37 13.20
CA ASP A 554 -30.07 -2.55 12.46
C ASP A 554 -30.18 -2.93 10.96
N THR A 555 -31.07 -2.28 10.23
CA THR A 555 -31.27 -2.53 8.79
C THR A 555 -30.12 -2.04 7.92
N ASN A 556 -29.25 -1.18 8.44
CA ASN A 556 -28.06 -0.67 7.74
C ASN A 556 -26.84 -1.58 7.98
N GLY A 557 -27.00 -2.62 8.81
CA GLY A 557 -25.93 -3.54 9.16
C GLY A 557 -25.06 -3.04 10.31
N GLU A 558 -25.48 -2.05 11.09
CA GLU A 558 -24.74 -1.59 12.26
C GLU A 558 -25.22 -2.27 13.55
N PHE A 559 -24.26 -2.68 14.37
CA PHE A 559 -24.53 -3.27 15.68
C PHE A 559 -24.53 -2.21 16.77
N THR A 560 -25.47 -2.37 17.71
CA THR A 560 -25.47 -1.67 18.99
C THR A 560 -25.67 -2.68 20.12
N ILE A 561 -25.28 -2.34 21.35
CA ILE A 561 -25.40 -3.24 22.50
C ILE A 561 -26.24 -2.64 23.62
N LYS A 562 -27.09 -3.46 24.24
CA LYS A 562 -27.88 -3.13 25.43
C LYS A 562 -27.57 -4.14 26.53
N GLU A 563 -26.78 -3.69 27.49
CA GLU A 563 -26.32 -4.48 28.65
C GLU A 563 -27.51 -4.82 29.58
N LYS A 564 -27.49 -6.02 30.18
CA LYS A 564 -28.59 -6.55 31.01
C LYS A 564 -28.17 -6.91 32.43
N ILE A 565 -26.88 -7.20 32.64
CA ILE A 565 -26.33 -7.37 33.98
C ILE A 565 -26.36 -6.01 34.69
N SER A 566 -27.28 -5.86 35.65
CA SER A 566 -27.44 -4.65 36.44
C SER A 566 -26.47 -4.68 37.62
N GLY A 567 -25.52 -3.76 37.67
CA GLY A 567 -24.74 -3.47 38.89
C GLY A 567 -23.24 -3.72 38.85
N ASN A 568 -22.66 -4.24 37.76
CA ASN A 568 -21.20 -4.45 37.65
C ASN A 568 -20.67 -4.29 36.21
N SER A 569 -21.29 -3.46 35.37
CA SER A 569 -20.66 -2.97 34.14
C SER A 569 -19.55 -1.98 34.48
N LYS A 570 -18.50 -2.45 35.17
CA LYS A 570 -17.23 -1.75 35.20
C LYS A 570 -16.69 -1.89 33.78
N ILE A 571 -16.66 -0.80 33.03
CA ILE A 571 -15.74 -0.71 31.90
C ILE A 571 -14.38 -0.98 32.53
N SER A 572 -13.83 -2.18 32.35
CA SER A 572 -12.55 -2.52 32.93
C SER A 572 -11.50 -1.66 32.22
N SER A 573 -10.77 -0.86 33.00
CA SER A 573 -9.55 -0.23 32.54
C SER A 573 -8.53 -1.35 32.28
N LYS A 574 -8.02 -1.39 31.06
CA LYS A 574 -6.86 -2.20 30.66
C LYS A 574 -5.61 -1.35 30.77
N THR A 575 -4.51 -1.93 31.20
CA THR A 575 -3.19 -1.27 31.13
C THR A 575 -2.53 -1.64 29.80
N VAL A 576 -2.19 -0.64 29.00
CA VAL A 576 -1.43 -0.79 27.74
C VAL A 576 -0.22 0.12 27.83
N TRP A 577 0.99 -0.43 27.67
CA TRP A 577 2.26 0.31 27.76
C TRP A 577 2.38 1.15 29.04
N GLY A 578 1.92 0.61 30.17
CA GLY A 578 1.91 1.31 31.47
C GLY A 578 0.82 2.37 31.65
N ILE A 579 -0.06 2.57 30.66
CA ILE A 579 -1.19 3.51 30.73
C ILE A 579 -2.50 2.77 30.99
N SER A 580 -3.21 3.16 32.05
CA SER A 580 -4.57 2.71 32.32
C SER A 580 -5.56 3.38 31.37
N THR A 581 -6.31 2.57 30.63
CA THR A 581 -7.38 3.07 29.76
C THR A 581 -8.59 3.56 30.56
N ASN A 582 -9.37 4.47 29.98
CA ASN A 582 -10.50 5.18 30.57
C ASN A 582 -10.12 6.05 31.78
N GLU A 583 -8.84 6.44 31.87
CA GLU A 583 -8.32 7.41 32.81
C GLU A 583 -7.63 8.56 32.05
N PHE A 584 -7.67 9.77 32.61
CA PHE A 584 -6.97 10.91 32.02
C PHE A 584 -5.48 10.80 32.31
N THR A 585 -4.68 10.75 31.24
CA THR A 585 -3.23 10.65 31.30
C THR A 585 -2.59 11.96 30.84
N PRO A 586 -1.71 12.57 31.64
CA PRO A 586 -0.99 13.78 31.24
C PRO A 586 -0.15 13.57 29.98
N VAL A 587 -0.24 14.52 29.06
CA VAL A 587 0.60 14.59 27.86
C VAL A 587 1.91 15.30 28.23
N SER A 588 3.04 14.71 27.89
CA SER A 588 4.36 15.32 28.01
C SER A 588 4.61 16.28 26.84
N VAL A 589 4.44 15.79 25.61
CA VAL A 589 4.70 16.54 24.37
C VAL A 589 3.63 16.22 23.32
N VAL A 590 3.15 17.23 22.60
CA VAL A 590 2.40 17.06 21.34
C VAL A 590 3.31 17.45 20.19
N CYS A 591 3.41 16.61 19.17
CA CYS A 591 4.20 16.86 17.97
C CYS A 591 3.55 16.21 16.74
N TYR A 592 3.98 16.63 15.55
CA TYR A 592 3.66 15.90 14.33
C TYR A 592 4.53 14.63 14.20
N SER A 593 4.22 13.78 13.22
CA SER A 593 5.14 12.70 12.84
C SER A 593 6.44 13.24 12.22
N PRO A 594 7.58 12.54 12.38
CA PRO A 594 8.90 12.97 11.91
C PRO A 594 9.00 13.41 10.44
N ASN A 595 8.15 12.89 9.56
CA ASN A 595 8.08 13.26 8.16
C ASN A 595 7.55 14.69 7.90
N TYR A 596 7.04 15.38 8.92
CA TYR A 596 6.61 16.78 8.89
C TYR A 596 7.42 17.67 9.86
N PHE A 597 8.54 17.18 10.37
CA PHE A 597 9.46 18.00 11.15
C PHE A 597 10.23 18.98 10.26
N ASP A 598 10.68 20.07 10.85
CA ASP A 598 11.50 21.10 10.22
C ASP A 598 10.83 21.73 8.98
N GLU A 599 9.51 21.95 9.08
CA GLU A 599 8.66 22.54 8.03
C GLU A 599 8.71 21.79 6.69
N GLN A 600 9.02 20.49 6.72
CA GLN A 600 8.98 19.65 5.54
C GLN A 600 7.54 19.49 5.04
N ASP A 601 7.30 19.90 3.80
CA ASP A 601 6.02 19.69 3.11
C ASP A 601 6.07 18.42 2.24
N GLY A 602 5.07 17.55 2.42
CA GLY A 602 4.64 16.63 1.36
C GLY A 602 5.26 15.23 1.29
N ILE A 603 5.86 14.69 2.36
CA ILE A 603 6.38 13.30 2.36
C ILE A 603 5.50 12.39 3.23
N GLY A 604 4.47 11.77 2.65
CA GLY A 604 3.58 10.82 3.35
C GLY A 604 2.55 11.46 4.29
N HIS A 605 1.92 10.63 5.14
CA HIS A 605 0.82 11.07 6.03
C HIS A 605 1.30 11.91 7.19
N ARG A 606 0.59 12.99 7.48
CA ARG A 606 0.77 13.73 8.72
C ARG A 606 0.04 13.00 9.84
N HIS A 607 0.74 12.68 10.91
CA HIS A 607 0.14 12.20 12.14
C HIS A 607 0.33 13.23 13.24
N LEU A 608 -0.61 13.29 14.16
CA LEU A 608 -0.51 14.04 15.41
C LEU A 608 -0.26 13.05 16.54
N PHE A 609 0.83 13.24 17.27
CA PHE A 609 1.22 12.39 18.38
C PHE A 609 1.08 13.13 19.72
N PHE A 610 0.51 12.44 20.70
CA PHE A 610 0.41 12.85 22.09
C PHE A 610 1.30 11.91 22.90
N MET A 611 2.54 12.32 23.17
CA MET A 611 3.48 11.55 24.00
C MET A 611 3.04 11.64 25.45
N LEU A 612 2.81 10.49 26.09
CA LEU A 612 2.13 10.41 27.37
C LEU A 612 3.12 10.21 28.51
N ASN A 613 2.87 10.86 29.64
CA ASN A 613 3.69 10.69 30.83
C ASN A 613 3.51 9.27 31.37
N GLY A 614 4.63 8.56 31.59
CA GLY A 614 4.64 7.19 32.08
C GLY A 614 4.34 6.11 31.03
N CYS A 615 4.08 6.49 29.77
CA CYS A 615 3.83 5.51 28.70
C CYS A 615 5.14 4.87 28.25
N LYS A 616 5.24 3.55 28.37
CA LYS A 616 6.41 2.76 28.02
C LYS A 616 5.99 1.55 27.20
N ASN A 617 6.39 1.56 25.94
CA ASN A 617 6.29 0.42 25.05
C ASN A 617 7.20 -0.70 25.57
N ASP A 618 6.58 -1.81 25.94
CA ASP A 618 7.20 -3.05 26.40
C ASP A 618 7.40 -4.08 25.27
N GLU A 619 7.03 -3.73 24.04
CA GLU A 619 7.30 -4.49 22.82
C GLU A 619 8.70 -4.18 22.27
N GLU A 620 9.13 -5.00 21.30
CA GLU A 620 10.36 -4.80 20.51
C GLU A 620 10.01 -4.39 19.07
N PRO A 621 9.56 -3.14 18.84
CA PRO A 621 9.08 -2.74 17.52
C PRO A 621 10.21 -2.71 16.48
N ASN A 622 9.82 -2.86 15.21
CA ASN A 622 10.71 -2.62 14.09
C ASN A 622 11.15 -1.16 14.08
N GLY A 623 12.45 -0.91 13.91
CA GLY A 623 12.96 0.44 13.94
C GLY A 623 12.67 1.26 12.66
N TYR A 624 12.28 0.62 11.56
CA TYR A 624 11.92 1.26 10.30
C TYR A 624 11.11 0.33 9.40
N TYR A 625 10.38 0.92 8.48
CA TYR A 625 9.52 0.23 7.51
C TYR A 625 9.94 0.57 6.09
N ASN A 626 9.75 -0.36 5.16
CA ASN A 626 10.11 -0.18 3.75
C ASN A 626 9.47 1.07 3.12
N GLU A 627 8.28 1.45 3.56
CA GLU A 627 7.60 2.65 3.06
C GLU A 627 8.29 3.97 3.45
N PHE A 628 9.11 3.97 4.50
CA PHE A 628 9.86 5.15 4.96
C PHE A 628 11.16 5.35 4.19
N LEU A 629 11.71 4.31 3.56
CA LEU A 629 13.03 4.32 2.94
C LEU A 629 13.06 5.09 1.61
N LYS A 630 14.20 5.71 1.30
CA LYS A 630 14.45 6.39 0.00
C LYS A 630 14.31 5.43 -1.19
N SER A 631 13.96 5.97 -2.35
CA SER A 631 13.73 5.21 -3.60
C SER A 631 14.93 4.34 -4.02
N GLU A 632 16.16 4.79 -3.75
CA GLU A 632 17.40 4.05 -4.02
C GLU A 632 17.51 2.71 -3.26
N LEU A 633 16.75 2.54 -2.17
CA LEU A 633 16.68 1.32 -1.36
C LEU A 633 15.51 0.40 -1.75
N GLU A 634 14.56 0.84 -2.58
CA GLU A 634 13.36 0.05 -2.94
C GLU A 634 13.70 -1.28 -3.63
N LYS A 635 14.79 -1.32 -4.41
CA LYS A 635 15.30 -2.54 -5.05
C LYS A 635 15.66 -3.65 -4.03
N HIS A 636 15.91 -3.28 -2.79
CA HIS A 636 16.34 -4.15 -1.69
C HIS A 636 15.25 -4.37 -0.63
N LYS A 637 13.99 -4.02 -0.90
CA LYS A 637 12.87 -4.07 0.06
C LYS A 637 12.73 -5.39 0.82
N ARG A 638 13.03 -6.54 0.21
CA ARG A 638 12.96 -7.85 0.88
C ARG A 638 14.02 -8.02 1.97
N VAL A 639 15.22 -7.49 1.72
CA VAL A 639 16.32 -7.51 2.68
C VAL A 639 16.04 -6.52 3.81
N PHE A 640 15.54 -5.31 3.49
CA PHE A 640 15.16 -4.32 4.48
C PHE A 640 13.99 -4.76 5.37
N GLU A 641 13.03 -5.54 4.87
CA GLU A 641 11.99 -6.16 5.70
C GLU A 641 12.58 -7.12 6.75
N ALA A 642 13.55 -7.93 6.33
CA ALA A 642 14.25 -8.86 7.22
C ALA A 642 15.20 -8.14 8.19
N LEU A 643 15.86 -7.07 7.74
CA LEU A 643 16.71 -6.22 8.58
C LEU A 643 15.89 -5.46 9.62
N GLY A 644 14.73 -4.90 9.25
CA GLY A 644 13.84 -4.24 10.20
C GLY A 644 13.41 -5.18 11.33
N SER A 645 13.18 -6.46 11.02
CA SER A 645 12.86 -7.50 12.01
C SER A 645 14.07 -7.94 12.87
N LYS A 646 15.30 -7.79 12.37
CA LYS A 646 16.53 -8.14 13.11
C LYS A 646 17.09 -6.97 13.92
N CYS A 647 16.87 -5.75 13.48
CA CYS A 647 17.21 -4.49 14.13
C CYS A 647 16.01 -3.99 14.94
N HIS A 648 15.42 -4.86 15.76
CA HIS A 648 14.34 -4.46 16.66
C HIS A 648 14.87 -3.46 17.68
N VAL A 649 13.98 -2.60 18.15
CA VAL A 649 14.28 -1.60 19.15
C VAL A 649 14.23 -2.27 20.52
N GLU A 650 15.39 -2.31 21.20
CA GLU A 650 15.47 -2.85 22.56
C GLU A 650 14.70 -1.97 23.55
N TYR A 651 14.09 -2.60 24.56
CA TYR A 651 13.38 -1.92 25.63
C TYR A 651 14.27 -0.87 26.33
N SER A 652 13.69 0.31 26.57
CA SER A 652 14.32 1.38 27.34
C SER A 652 13.30 2.01 28.30
N ASN A 653 13.76 2.37 29.50
CA ASN A 653 12.97 3.16 30.44
C ASN A 653 12.80 4.62 30.00
N ASP A 654 13.75 5.14 29.23
CA ASP A 654 13.67 6.47 28.62
C ASP A 654 13.26 6.32 27.16
N GLN A 655 11.99 6.62 26.89
CA GLN A 655 11.37 6.50 25.58
C GLN A 655 10.25 7.53 25.42
N LEU A 656 10.04 7.97 24.19
CA LEU A 656 8.90 8.79 23.79
C LEU A 656 7.82 7.92 23.17
N SER A 657 6.86 7.56 24.01
CA SER A 657 5.69 6.76 23.64
C SER A 657 4.40 7.44 24.09
N GLY A 658 3.32 7.14 23.39
CA GLY A 658 2.01 7.71 23.67
C GLY A 658 0.96 7.24 22.67
N VAL A 659 0.05 8.11 22.28
CA VAL A 659 -0.99 7.81 21.27
C VAL A 659 -0.88 8.70 20.05
N GLY A 660 -1.11 8.14 18.86
CA GLY A 660 -0.97 8.81 17.59
C GLY A 660 -2.16 8.64 16.67
N PHE A 661 -2.50 9.70 15.95
CA PHE A 661 -3.65 9.74 15.05
C PHE A 661 -3.22 10.30 13.70
N SER A 662 -3.62 9.63 12.61
CA SER A 662 -3.42 10.18 11.26
C SER A 662 -4.41 11.33 11.05
N MET A 663 -3.93 12.46 10.53
CA MET A 663 -4.75 13.63 10.18
C MET A 663 -5.70 13.40 8.99
N THR A 664 -5.71 12.18 8.44
CA THR A 664 -6.49 11.78 7.26
C THR A 664 -7.33 10.52 7.50
N LYS A 665 -7.36 10.00 8.73
CA LYS A 665 -8.14 8.81 9.10
C LYS A 665 -9.16 9.21 10.15
N ARG A 666 -10.45 8.92 9.90
CA ARG A 666 -11.53 9.16 10.86
C ARG A 666 -11.20 8.51 12.20
N ALA A 667 -11.00 9.35 13.20
CA ALA A 667 -10.79 8.94 14.58
C ALA A 667 -11.26 10.04 15.53
N GLU A 668 -11.37 9.71 16.81
CA GLU A 668 -11.69 10.68 17.85
C GLU A 668 -10.84 10.46 19.10
N LEU A 669 -10.48 11.56 19.76
CA LEU A 669 -9.74 11.57 21.01
C LEU A 669 -10.36 12.58 21.96
N ILE A 670 -10.64 12.16 23.19
CA ILE A 670 -11.11 13.06 24.24
C ILE A 670 -9.90 13.63 24.97
N VAL A 671 -9.84 14.95 25.09
CA VAL A 671 -8.77 15.67 25.77
C VAL A 671 -9.33 16.58 26.84
N LYS A 672 -8.64 16.69 27.96
CA LYS A 672 -8.85 17.72 28.97
C LYS A 672 -7.73 18.75 28.85
N VAL A 673 -8.09 19.99 28.63
CA VAL A 673 -7.16 21.11 28.46
C VAL A 673 -7.38 22.10 29.59
N LYS A 674 -6.31 22.44 30.31
CA LYS A 674 -6.32 23.51 31.31
C LYS A 674 -5.54 24.70 30.78
N GLY A 675 -6.20 25.85 30.68
CA GLY A 675 -5.59 27.12 30.28
C GLY A 675 -5.95 28.23 31.27
N ALA A 676 -6.75 29.20 30.80
CA ALA A 676 -7.46 30.13 31.69
C ALA A 676 -8.70 29.48 32.35
N THR A 677 -9.32 28.56 31.63
CA THR A 677 -10.42 27.70 32.09
C THR A 677 -10.08 26.25 31.78
N GLU A 678 -10.71 25.31 32.49
CA GLU A 678 -10.64 23.89 32.19
C GLU A 678 -11.74 23.52 31.20
N ARG A 679 -11.39 22.81 30.13
CA ARG A 679 -12.31 22.35 29.09
C ARG A 679 -12.03 20.90 28.75
N ILE A 680 -13.09 20.12 28.55
CA ILE A 680 -13.00 18.79 27.94
C ILE A 680 -13.50 18.93 26.51
N LEU A 681 -12.70 18.48 25.54
CA LEU A 681 -12.97 18.58 24.12
C LEU A 681 -12.87 17.20 23.47
N LYS A 682 -13.63 16.98 22.39
CA LYS A 682 -13.49 15.80 21.55
C LYS A 682 -12.86 16.20 20.22
N ILE A 683 -11.60 15.82 20.01
CA ILE A 683 -10.88 16.06 18.77
C ILE A 683 -11.38 15.07 17.72
N LYS A 684 -11.74 15.57 16.53
CA LYS A 684 -12.05 14.78 15.34
C LYS A 684 -10.90 14.86 14.33
N PHE A 685 -10.42 13.69 13.91
CA PHE A 685 -9.34 13.52 12.93
C PHE A 685 -9.87 13.17 11.54
#